data_AF-A0A0F5ZUS6-F1
#
_entry.id   AF-A0A0F5ZUS6-F1
#
_cell.length_a   1.000
_cell.length_b   1.000
_cell.length_c   1.000
_cell.angle_alpha   90.00
_cell.angle_beta   90.00
_cell.angle_gamma   90.00
#
_symmetry.space_group_name_H-M   'P 1'
#
loop_
_entity.id
_entity.type
_entity.pdbx_description
1 polymer ?
#
loop_
_entity_poly.entity_id
_entity_poly.type
_entity_poly.pdbx_seq_one_letter_code
_entity_poly.pdbx_strand_id
1 'polypeptide(L)'
;MKKILGILILTFAANTNAITNDYSALIFGNFSSPHSSSEGPLAVAGNASLNGYSILYGEDSFPATSHSLIVGGDLNYVNGRLYQGSGVVGGDTSNVSESIYLGLANGSTITGYSDMPIDFNALENKHQVLSNNLSKLDSNGSVTLQWGGLYLEGDCLSDVQVFNLDGFELEKAHSIYLQCIPDEATIIVNISGDKPDFKPLSNISLSDFSPHKQKAVFNIFEATSLSLSGVSIEGLVLSPYADIVAPSGSSNVGIIANSWKGSMSLGYLPFNGQLPTPTLNTQLKWHWSGSSIFPDFNQVMMTPVVGQLNDDNGDGEINHLDVADIVITSFNGSNYAKPGIVRALSGVDGSDLWNYEDGAIFADPRYSPAIADVDNDGLVEVIVANREDKFINILSHSGRIKKQIERYGRSVSNIGVSDINQDGIPEILNADAVYSSDTGFLFSHAWSPSAISFKATNASEQVIFAGGNLYDSVGQLLWSHPKGKGAWFSAVADTDGNGTPELIVSVPGSYNNSHYFALVDEDGTVIWELDKGLAHGGGVQAISAFLEDGDLGIAYSGYKSVDMHDVDGNLVWTREISDGTSGKIGVSAFDFDADGSDELIIQDQLGVQVLHGATGESLLSVANSSATLWEYPILVDLEGDDNAELIVVSNDYDSRFNTHRGVRVFESNGNQWKNATRIWNQHSYHQTNITQDGKIPQYEMPSWLLNNTYRSSTLR
;
A
#
# COMPACT_ATOMS: atom_id res chain seq x y z
N MET A 1 3.20 29.61 -46.99
CA MET A 1 2.13 28.60 -46.90
C MET A 1 2.38 27.77 -45.66
N LYS A 2 1.39 27.72 -44.77
CA LYS A 2 1.53 27.35 -43.35
C LYS A 2 1.81 25.84 -43.20
N LYS A 3 2.79 25.54 -42.35
CA LYS A 3 3.09 24.20 -41.81
C LYS A 3 1.91 23.77 -40.92
N ILE A 4 1.35 22.60 -41.17
CA ILE A 4 0.40 21.94 -40.28
C ILE A 4 1.26 21.16 -39.28
N LEU A 5 1.40 21.72 -38.08
CA LEU A 5 1.87 21.03 -36.89
C LEU A 5 0.68 20.22 -36.38
N GLY A 6 0.67 18.91 -36.61
CA GLY A 6 -0.24 18.01 -35.93
C GLY A 6 0.26 17.82 -34.51
N ILE A 7 -0.26 18.62 -33.58
CA ILE A 7 -0.13 18.38 -32.15
C ILE A 7 -1.04 17.18 -31.87
N LEU A 8 -0.44 16.01 -31.70
CA LEU A 8 -1.12 14.85 -31.14
C LEU A 8 -1.31 15.17 -29.66
N ILE A 9 -2.50 15.66 -29.31
CA ILE A 9 -2.94 15.77 -27.93
C ILE A 9 -3.17 14.33 -27.48
N LEU A 10 -2.17 13.70 -26.85
CA LEU A 10 -2.42 12.53 -26.02
C LEU A 10 -3.24 13.03 -24.82
N THR A 11 -4.55 12.83 -24.90
CA THR A 11 -5.36 12.73 -23.70
C THR A 11 -4.92 11.47 -22.98
N PHE A 12 -4.07 11.62 -21.97
CA PHE A 12 -3.88 10.58 -20.96
C PHE A 12 -5.21 10.44 -20.22
N ALA A 13 -6.04 9.48 -20.63
CA ALA A 13 -6.91 8.82 -19.69
C ALA A 13 -5.99 7.90 -18.89
N ALA A 14 -5.81 8.20 -17.60
CA ALA A 14 -5.16 7.30 -16.67
C ALA A 14 -5.97 6.01 -16.63
N ASN A 15 -5.51 4.99 -17.35
CA ASN A 15 -5.94 3.61 -17.25
C ASN A 15 -4.70 2.84 -16.76
N THR A 16 -4.50 2.84 -15.46
CA THR A 16 -3.26 2.45 -14.77
C THR A 16 -3.27 1.00 -14.30
N ASN A 17 -3.83 0.07 -15.09
CA ASN A 17 -3.70 -1.38 -14.89
C ASN A 17 -3.10 -2.09 -16.13
N ALA A 18 -2.44 -1.34 -17.01
CA ALA A 18 -1.80 -1.90 -18.19
C ALA A 18 -0.38 -2.34 -17.85
N ILE A 19 0.00 -3.58 -18.21
CA ILE A 19 1.41 -3.91 -18.44
C ILE A 19 1.89 -2.97 -19.55
N THR A 20 2.71 -1.97 -19.24
CA THR A 20 3.42 -1.24 -20.28
C THR A 20 4.60 -2.09 -20.71
N ASN A 21 4.44 -2.81 -21.81
CA ASN A 21 5.57 -3.46 -22.43
C ASN A 21 6.41 -2.42 -23.18
N ASP A 22 7.29 -1.75 -22.44
CA ASP A 22 8.18 -0.69 -22.96
C ASP A 22 9.42 -1.25 -23.69
N TYR A 23 9.57 -2.58 -23.72
CA TYR A 23 10.71 -3.26 -24.32
C TYR A 23 10.26 -4.40 -25.25
N SER A 24 11.01 -4.68 -26.31
CA SER A 24 10.88 -5.95 -27.03
C SER A 24 11.20 -7.15 -26.13
N ALA A 25 12.12 -6.96 -25.18
CA ALA A 25 12.35 -7.89 -24.09
C ALA A 25 12.87 -7.18 -22.84
N LEU A 26 12.30 -7.57 -21.69
CA LEU A 26 12.76 -7.26 -20.34
C LEU A 26 13.29 -8.54 -19.70
N ILE A 27 14.58 -8.56 -19.35
CA ILE A 27 15.29 -9.76 -18.93
C ILE A 27 16.01 -9.53 -17.61
N PHE A 28 15.69 -10.31 -16.58
CA PHE A 28 16.23 -10.13 -15.21
C PHE A 28 17.61 -10.77 -14.99
N GLY A 29 18.06 -11.57 -15.94
CA GLY A 29 19.35 -12.25 -15.96
C GLY A 29 20.12 -11.90 -17.23
N ASN A 30 20.71 -12.90 -17.88
CA ASN A 30 21.56 -12.67 -19.05
C ASN A 30 20.77 -12.76 -20.37
N PHE A 31 21.16 -11.94 -21.34
CA PHE A 31 20.67 -12.01 -22.72
C PHE A 31 21.79 -12.40 -23.68
N SER A 32 21.58 -13.44 -24.49
CA SER A 32 22.54 -13.86 -25.51
C SER A 32 21.85 -14.14 -26.85
N SER A 33 22.33 -13.47 -27.91
CA SER A 33 21.87 -13.74 -29.27
C SER A 33 23.04 -13.79 -30.26
N PRO A 34 23.20 -14.90 -31.02
CA PRO A 34 24.26 -15.04 -32.01
C PRO A 34 23.93 -14.42 -33.38
N HIS A 35 22.68 -14.03 -33.60
CA HIS A 35 22.15 -13.21 -34.71
C HIS A 35 20.64 -13.06 -34.54
N SER A 36 20.07 -11.88 -34.77
CA SER A 36 18.61 -11.62 -34.94
C SER A 36 18.38 -10.09 -35.02
N SER A 37 17.17 -9.65 -34.70
CA SER A 37 16.85 -8.25 -34.42
C SER A 37 15.73 -8.10 -33.40
N SER A 38 15.70 -6.96 -32.73
CA SER A 38 14.50 -6.40 -32.11
C SER A 38 14.02 -5.15 -32.85
N GLU A 39 12.70 -5.03 -32.99
CA GLU A 39 12.04 -3.82 -33.51
C GLU A 39 11.93 -2.73 -32.43
N GLY A 40 12.03 -3.11 -31.14
CA GLY A 40 11.93 -2.25 -29.97
C GLY A 40 13.18 -2.23 -29.07
N PRO A 41 13.12 -1.45 -27.97
CA PRO A 41 14.17 -1.39 -26.95
C PRO A 41 14.43 -2.73 -26.26
N LEU A 42 15.61 -2.89 -25.66
CA LEU A 42 15.98 -4.04 -24.83
C LEU A 42 16.44 -3.58 -23.45
N ALA A 43 15.95 -4.25 -22.40
CA ALA A 43 16.43 -4.09 -21.03
C ALA A 43 16.89 -5.44 -20.46
N VAL A 44 18.13 -5.48 -19.96
CA VAL A 44 18.79 -6.69 -19.48
C VAL A 44 19.47 -6.38 -18.15
N ALA A 45 19.05 -6.98 -17.04
CA ALA A 45 19.66 -6.70 -15.74
C ALA A 45 21.08 -7.28 -15.63
N GLY A 46 21.30 -8.46 -16.20
CA GLY A 46 22.61 -9.11 -16.25
C GLY A 46 23.45 -8.68 -17.45
N ASN A 47 24.25 -9.62 -17.96
CA ASN A 47 25.14 -9.38 -19.10
C ASN A 47 24.39 -9.55 -20.43
N ALA A 48 24.72 -8.71 -21.40
CA ALA A 48 24.21 -8.82 -22.76
C ALA A 48 25.34 -9.23 -23.74
N SER A 49 25.12 -10.30 -24.50
CA SER A 49 26.04 -10.77 -25.55
C SER A 49 25.35 -10.80 -26.91
N LEU A 50 25.69 -9.83 -27.75
CA LEU A 50 25.08 -9.58 -29.05
C LEU A 50 26.12 -9.77 -30.17
N ASN A 51 25.85 -10.70 -31.08
CA ASN A 51 26.63 -10.88 -32.30
C ASN A 51 25.66 -10.97 -33.47
N GLY A 52 25.84 -10.15 -34.50
CA GLY A 52 24.90 -10.06 -35.62
C GLY A 52 23.49 -9.63 -35.23
N TYR A 53 23.33 -8.84 -34.17
CA TYR A 53 22.01 -8.44 -33.64
C TYR A 53 21.70 -6.98 -33.94
N SER A 54 20.50 -6.67 -34.43
CA SER A 54 20.08 -5.28 -34.66
C SER A 54 19.00 -4.83 -33.67
N ILE A 55 19.09 -3.62 -33.13
CA ILE A 55 18.12 -3.05 -32.20
C ILE A 55 17.46 -1.83 -32.86
N LEU A 56 16.14 -1.70 -32.74
CA LEU A 56 15.31 -0.73 -33.46
C LEU A 56 15.44 -0.87 -34.99
N TYR A 57 15.50 -2.11 -35.46
CA TYR A 57 15.55 -2.39 -36.89
C TYR A 57 14.22 -2.02 -37.56
N GLY A 58 14.23 -1.00 -38.42
CA GLY A 58 13.04 -0.53 -39.14
C GLY A 58 12.31 0.64 -38.49
N GLU A 59 12.79 1.14 -37.34
CA GLU A 59 12.21 2.28 -36.64
C GLU A 59 12.98 3.60 -36.90
N ASP A 60 12.26 4.63 -37.33
CA ASP A 60 12.84 5.94 -37.69
C ASP A 60 12.56 7.03 -36.64
N SER A 61 11.71 6.76 -35.65
CA SER A 61 11.27 7.74 -34.64
C SER A 61 11.50 7.25 -33.21
N PHE A 62 12.76 7.23 -32.78
CA PHE A 62 13.11 7.06 -31.37
C PHE A 62 14.17 8.11 -30.96
N PRO A 63 13.98 8.89 -29.88
CA PRO A 63 14.89 9.97 -29.53
C PRO A 63 16.29 9.46 -29.22
N ALA A 64 17.33 10.09 -29.77
CA ALA A 64 18.72 9.73 -29.49
C ALA A 64 19.09 9.85 -27.99
N THR A 65 18.38 10.71 -27.24
CA THR A 65 18.55 10.90 -25.79
C THR A 65 17.86 9.84 -24.95
N SER A 66 16.98 9.02 -25.53
CA SER A 66 16.29 7.94 -24.84
C SER A 66 17.11 6.64 -24.94
N HIS A 67 16.98 5.76 -23.95
CA HIS A 67 17.72 4.50 -23.91
C HIS A 67 16.98 3.40 -24.68
N SER A 68 17.56 2.92 -25.78
CA SER A 68 17.05 1.78 -26.56
C SER A 68 17.73 0.46 -26.19
N LEU A 69 18.84 0.54 -25.44
CA LEU A 69 19.53 -0.60 -24.87
C LEU A 69 19.93 -0.26 -23.43
N ILE A 70 19.45 -1.03 -22.46
CA ILE A 70 19.81 -0.91 -21.04
C ILE A 70 20.39 -2.25 -20.61
N VAL A 71 21.60 -2.24 -20.06
CA VAL A 71 22.29 -3.44 -19.59
C VAL A 71 22.86 -3.19 -18.19
N GLY A 72 22.39 -3.89 -17.17
CA GLY A 72 22.89 -3.73 -15.80
C GLY A 72 24.31 -4.30 -15.61
N GLY A 73 24.63 -5.39 -16.30
CA GLY A 73 25.97 -6.01 -16.31
C GLY A 73 26.87 -5.52 -17.46
N ASP A 74 27.71 -6.41 -17.96
CA ASP A 74 28.64 -6.17 -19.06
C ASP A 74 27.97 -6.30 -20.44
N LEU A 75 28.41 -5.48 -21.40
CA LEU A 75 27.96 -5.53 -22.79
C LEU A 75 29.08 -6.04 -23.72
N ASN A 76 28.83 -7.19 -24.34
CA ASN A 76 29.62 -7.70 -25.46
C ASN A 76 28.83 -7.56 -26.77
N TYR A 77 29.20 -6.58 -27.62
CA TYR A 77 28.46 -6.27 -28.85
C TYR A 77 29.40 -6.25 -30.06
N VAL A 78 29.44 -7.36 -30.79
CA VAL A 78 30.48 -7.62 -31.79
C VAL A 78 30.06 -7.22 -33.20
N ASN A 79 28.88 -7.67 -33.64
CA ASN A 79 28.34 -7.35 -34.97
C ASN A 79 26.87 -6.98 -34.85
N GLY A 80 26.38 -6.12 -35.75
CA GLY A 80 25.01 -5.64 -35.71
C GLY A 80 24.93 -4.12 -35.72
N ARG A 81 23.81 -3.58 -35.22
CA ARG A 81 23.60 -2.13 -35.17
C ARG A 81 22.51 -1.74 -34.18
N LEU A 82 22.78 -0.72 -33.38
CA LEU A 82 21.76 0.02 -32.65
C LEU A 82 21.31 1.20 -33.52
N TYR A 83 20.12 1.10 -34.11
CA TYR A 83 19.68 1.99 -35.19
C TYR A 83 19.23 3.37 -34.67
N GLN A 84 18.63 3.44 -33.49
CA GLN A 84 18.16 4.67 -32.85
C GLN A 84 18.29 4.55 -31.32
N GLY A 85 18.24 5.68 -30.62
CA GLY A 85 18.41 5.75 -29.17
C GLY A 85 19.85 5.53 -28.72
N SER A 86 20.08 5.60 -27.41
CA SER A 86 21.39 5.36 -26.79
C SER A 86 21.41 4.05 -25.99
N GLY A 87 22.60 3.49 -25.82
CA GLY A 87 22.87 2.40 -24.88
C GLY A 87 23.39 2.93 -23.54
N VAL A 88 22.91 2.36 -22.45
CA VAL A 88 23.45 2.58 -21.09
C VAL A 88 23.79 1.24 -20.46
N VAL A 89 25.00 1.14 -19.92
CA VAL A 89 25.58 -0.11 -19.43
C VAL A 89 26.17 0.12 -18.04
N GLY A 90 25.79 -0.70 -17.07
CA GLY A 90 26.27 -0.63 -15.68
C GLY A 90 27.67 -1.22 -15.52
N GLY A 91 28.02 -2.19 -16.35
CA GLY A 91 29.33 -2.84 -16.40
C GLY A 91 30.24 -2.36 -17.52
N ASP A 92 31.12 -3.27 -17.94
CA ASP A 92 32.15 -3.05 -18.96
C ASP A 92 31.57 -3.04 -20.38
N THR A 93 32.12 -2.15 -21.22
CA THR A 93 31.81 -2.02 -22.65
C THR A 93 33.03 -2.24 -23.54
N SER A 94 34.16 -2.69 -22.99
CA SER A 94 35.41 -2.91 -23.74
C SER A 94 35.29 -3.90 -24.90
N ASN A 95 34.29 -4.78 -24.86
CA ASN A 95 33.99 -5.76 -25.91
C ASN A 95 32.94 -5.26 -26.94
N VAL A 96 32.58 -3.98 -26.92
CA VAL A 96 31.78 -3.35 -27.98
C VAL A 96 32.69 -3.00 -29.16
N SER A 97 32.39 -3.55 -30.34
CA SER A 97 33.21 -3.35 -31.53
C SER A 97 33.10 -1.92 -32.08
N GLU A 98 34.19 -1.43 -32.65
CA GLU A 98 34.27 -0.08 -33.25
C GLU A 98 33.18 0.16 -34.32
N SER A 99 32.82 -0.88 -35.07
CA SER A 99 31.73 -0.82 -36.06
C SER A 99 30.36 -0.52 -35.45
N ILE A 100 30.12 -0.89 -34.19
CA ILE A 100 28.88 -0.55 -33.48
C ILE A 100 28.86 0.96 -33.21
N TYR A 101 29.93 1.51 -32.65
CA TYR A 101 30.05 2.96 -32.38
C TYR A 101 29.92 3.80 -33.66
N LEU A 102 30.57 3.37 -34.74
CA LEU A 102 30.47 4.04 -36.05
C LEU A 102 29.09 3.91 -36.69
N GLY A 103 28.29 2.92 -36.27
CA GLY A 103 26.95 2.64 -36.77
C GLY A 103 25.83 3.38 -36.03
N LEU A 104 26.11 4.04 -34.90
CA LEU A 104 25.10 4.72 -34.09
C LEU A 104 24.40 5.85 -34.86
N ALA A 105 23.14 6.12 -34.51
CA ALA A 105 22.44 7.31 -34.99
C ALA A 105 23.09 8.61 -34.49
N ASN A 106 22.84 9.71 -35.20
CA ASN A 106 23.41 11.00 -34.82
C ASN A 106 22.92 11.43 -33.43
N GLY A 107 23.87 11.76 -32.53
CA GLY A 107 23.59 12.14 -31.15
C GLY A 107 23.37 10.96 -30.19
N SER A 108 23.43 9.72 -30.68
CA SER A 108 23.32 8.51 -29.85
C SER A 108 24.68 8.10 -29.29
N THR A 109 24.68 7.46 -28.13
CA THR A 109 25.90 7.01 -27.43
C THR A 109 25.72 5.62 -26.84
N ILE A 110 26.83 4.95 -26.50
CA ILE A 110 26.83 3.79 -25.61
C ILE A 110 27.81 4.09 -24.49
N THR A 111 27.33 4.14 -23.24
CA THR A 111 28.15 4.42 -22.06
C THR A 111 28.23 3.21 -21.14
N GLY A 112 29.41 2.96 -20.57
CA GLY A 112 29.65 1.92 -19.56
C GLY A 112 29.80 2.52 -18.16
N TYR A 113 29.79 1.67 -17.13
CA TYR A 113 29.89 2.07 -15.71
C TYR A 113 28.94 3.20 -15.33
N SER A 114 27.72 3.18 -15.87
CA SER A 114 26.71 4.21 -15.67
C SER A 114 25.71 3.78 -14.58
N ASP A 115 25.12 4.76 -13.89
CA ASP A 115 23.97 4.49 -13.02
C ASP A 115 22.78 4.02 -13.86
N MET A 116 22.01 3.07 -13.33
CA MET A 116 20.88 2.49 -14.06
C MET A 116 19.66 3.42 -14.03
N PRO A 117 19.00 3.66 -15.18
CA PRO A 117 17.80 4.50 -15.24
C PRO A 117 16.52 3.75 -14.79
N ILE A 118 16.62 2.46 -14.46
CA ILE A 118 15.53 1.59 -14.02
C ILE A 118 16.02 0.68 -12.88
N ASP A 119 15.12 0.32 -11.96
CA ASP A 119 15.37 -0.68 -10.93
C ASP A 119 14.92 -2.07 -11.42
N PHE A 120 15.89 -2.92 -11.75
CA PHE A 120 15.60 -4.27 -12.22
C PHE A 120 15.04 -5.19 -11.15
N ASN A 121 15.36 -4.98 -9.86
CA ASN A 121 14.83 -5.83 -8.78
C ASN A 121 13.35 -5.52 -8.56
N ALA A 122 13.00 -4.22 -8.55
CA ALA A 122 11.59 -3.79 -8.46
C ALA A 122 10.78 -4.33 -9.65
N LEU A 123 11.30 -4.19 -10.88
CA LEU A 123 10.66 -4.73 -12.07
C LEU A 123 10.53 -6.25 -12.04
N GLU A 124 11.52 -6.98 -11.53
CA GLU A 124 11.45 -8.44 -11.39
C GLU A 124 10.31 -8.83 -10.43
N ASN A 125 10.30 -8.25 -9.23
CA ASN A 125 9.26 -8.52 -8.23
C ASN A 125 7.86 -8.20 -8.77
N LYS A 126 7.69 -7.02 -9.39
CA LYS A 126 6.44 -6.58 -10.02
C LYS A 126 5.89 -7.61 -11.01
N HIS A 127 6.73 -8.13 -11.89
CA HIS A 127 6.29 -9.09 -12.91
C HIS A 127 6.07 -10.49 -12.33
N GLN A 128 6.80 -10.88 -11.27
CA GLN A 128 6.56 -12.11 -10.52
C GLN A 128 5.22 -12.10 -9.79
N VAL A 129 4.92 -11.02 -9.06
CA VAL A 129 3.63 -10.82 -8.38
C VAL A 129 2.50 -10.80 -9.40
N LEU A 130 2.64 -10.03 -10.48
CA LEU A 130 1.65 -10.00 -11.55
C LEU A 130 1.38 -11.38 -12.15
N SER A 131 2.44 -12.13 -12.50
CA SER A 131 2.33 -13.48 -13.04
C SER A 131 1.56 -14.41 -12.10
N ASN A 132 1.87 -14.32 -10.80
CA ASN A 132 1.15 -15.08 -9.77
C ASN A 132 -0.31 -14.64 -9.63
N ASN A 133 -0.61 -13.35 -9.66
CA ASN A 133 -1.97 -12.83 -9.53
C ASN A 133 -2.84 -13.22 -10.73
N LEU A 134 -2.32 -13.10 -11.95
CA LEU A 134 -3.01 -13.57 -13.15
C LEU A 134 -3.32 -15.07 -13.09
N SER A 135 -2.41 -15.88 -12.52
CA SER A 135 -2.60 -17.34 -12.39
C SER A 135 -3.75 -17.74 -11.46
N LYS A 136 -4.15 -16.86 -10.53
CA LYS A 136 -5.24 -17.09 -9.56
C LYS A 136 -6.62 -16.71 -10.09
N LEU A 137 -6.71 -16.11 -11.28
CA LEU A 137 -7.98 -15.69 -11.86
C LEU A 137 -8.86 -16.90 -12.23
N ASP A 138 -10.15 -16.79 -11.90
CA ASP A 138 -11.15 -17.77 -12.32
C ASP A 138 -11.31 -17.76 -13.83
N SER A 139 -11.31 -18.94 -14.44
CA SER A 139 -11.59 -19.08 -15.87
C SER A 139 -13.08 -18.81 -16.13
N ASN A 140 -13.36 -17.91 -17.08
CA ASN A 140 -14.72 -17.61 -17.57
C ASN A 140 -14.98 -18.17 -18.98
N GLY A 141 -14.04 -18.93 -19.53
CA GLY A 141 -14.18 -19.66 -20.78
C GLY A 141 -14.08 -21.18 -20.58
N SER A 142 -14.07 -21.92 -21.70
CA SER A 142 -13.84 -23.36 -21.71
C SER A 142 -12.68 -23.75 -22.63
N VAL A 143 -11.98 -24.82 -22.28
CA VAL A 143 -10.83 -25.35 -23.02
C VAL A 143 -11.12 -26.79 -23.41
N THR A 144 -11.09 -27.08 -24.71
CA THR A 144 -11.32 -28.44 -25.24
C THR A 144 -10.16 -28.88 -26.14
N LEU A 145 -9.54 -30.02 -25.82
CA LEU A 145 -8.56 -30.67 -26.70
C LEU A 145 -9.29 -31.62 -27.67
N GLN A 146 -9.23 -31.32 -28.97
CA GLN A 146 -9.80 -32.19 -30.00
C GLN A 146 -9.06 -32.05 -31.33
N TRP A 147 -9.03 -33.13 -32.11
CA TRP A 147 -8.42 -33.16 -33.46
C TRP A 147 -6.96 -32.69 -33.53
N GLY A 148 -6.23 -32.70 -32.41
CA GLY A 148 -4.84 -32.24 -32.33
C GLY A 148 -4.66 -30.75 -32.02
N GLY A 149 -5.73 -29.99 -31.82
CA GLY A 149 -5.71 -28.59 -31.39
C GLY A 149 -6.47 -28.34 -30.08
N LEU A 150 -6.20 -27.20 -29.46
CA LEU A 150 -6.93 -26.69 -28.30
C LEU A 150 -7.92 -25.61 -28.73
N TYR A 151 -9.16 -25.76 -28.31
CA TYR A 151 -10.26 -24.85 -28.61
C TYR A 151 -10.62 -24.09 -27.34
N LEU A 152 -10.37 -22.79 -27.33
CA LEU A 152 -10.67 -21.86 -26.26
C LEU A 152 -11.94 -21.10 -26.66
N GLU A 153 -13.04 -21.40 -25.96
CA GLU A 153 -14.33 -20.75 -26.16
C GLU A 153 -14.59 -19.80 -24.98
N GLY A 154 -14.57 -18.49 -25.24
CA GLY A 154 -14.90 -17.46 -24.26
C GLY A 154 -16.40 -17.39 -23.95
N ASP A 155 -16.79 -16.48 -23.08
CA ASP A 155 -18.21 -16.28 -22.71
C ASP A 155 -18.99 -15.36 -23.66
N CYS A 156 -18.34 -14.86 -24.72
CA CYS A 156 -18.85 -13.90 -25.69
C CYS A 156 -19.27 -12.52 -25.11
N LEU A 157 -19.00 -12.24 -23.82
CA LEU A 157 -19.56 -11.09 -23.08
C LEU A 157 -18.50 -10.27 -22.33
N SER A 158 -17.59 -10.91 -21.60
CA SER A 158 -16.66 -10.24 -20.69
C SER A 158 -15.53 -9.53 -21.43
N ASP A 159 -15.17 -8.34 -20.93
CA ASP A 159 -14.04 -7.55 -21.43
C ASP A 159 -12.67 -8.22 -21.16
N VAL A 160 -12.64 -9.20 -20.26
CA VAL A 160 -11.49 -10.08 -20.02
C VAL A 160 -11.92 -11.53 -20.16
N GLN A 161 -11.13 -12.32 -20.89
CA GLN A 161 -11.32 -13.75 -21.10
C GLN A 161 -10.13 -14.51 -20.50
N VAL A 162 -10.39 -15.35 -19.50
CA VAL A 162 -9.37 -16.07 -18.75
C VAL A 162 -9.45 -17.56 -19.08
N PHE A 163 -8.33 -18.13 -19.52
CA PHE A 163 -8.18 -19.56 -19.82
C PHE A 163 -7.01 -20.15 -19.04
N ASN A 164 -7.27 -21.25 -18.32
CA ASN A 164 -6.24 -21.99 -17.58
C ASN A 164 -5.93 -23.30 -18.32
N LEU A 165 -4.67 -23.48 -18.73
CA LEU A 165 -4.20 -24.57 -19.59
C LEU A 165 -3.13 -25.39 -18.86
N ASP A 166 -3.21 -26.72 -18.99
CA ASP A 166 -2.12 -27.62 -18.66
C ASP A 166 -1.07 -27.56 -19.79
N GLY A 167 0.12 -27.03 -19.49
CA GLY A 167 1.20 -26.88 -20.45
C GLY A 167 1.73 -28.21 -21.01
N PHE A 168 1.58 -29.33 -20.28
CA PHE A 168 1.95 -30.65 -20.77
C PHE A 168 0.98 -31.17 -21.85
N GLU A 169 -0.29 -30.81 -21.79
CA GLU A 169 -1.26 -31.08 -22.86
C GLU A 169 -1.09 -30.12 -24.04
N LEU A 170 -0.82 -28.84 -23.73
CA LEU A 170 -0.56 -27.82 -24.74
C LEU A 170 0.65 -28.15 -25.62
N GLU A 171 1.72 -28.74 -25.06
CA GLU A 171 2.87 -29.26 -25.82
C GLU A 171 2.52 -30.28 -26.93
N LYS A 172 1.37 -30.96 -26.80
CA LYS A 172 0.92 -31.97 -27.78
C LYS A 172 0.06 -31.35 -28.88
N ALA A 173 -0.39 -30.10 -28.72
CA ALA A 173 -1.28 -29.43 -29.64
C ALA A 173 -0.52 -28.74 -30.78
N HIS A 174 -1.08 -28.76 -31.99
CA HIS A 174 -0.51 -28.05 -33.14
C HIS A 174 -1.08 -26.64 -33.34
N SER A 175 -2.21 -26.30 -32.69
CA SER A 175 -2.88 -25.01 -32.81
C SER A 175 -3.72 -24.69 -31.59
N ILE A 176 -3.87 -23.39 -31.30
CA ILE A 176 -4.90 -22.86 -30.42
C ILE A 176 -5.93 -22.11 -31.26
N TYR A 177 -7.20 -22.42 -31.07
CA TYR A 177 -8.33 -21.78 -31.75
C TYR A 177 -9.14 -20.96 -30.75
N LEU A 178 -9.50 -19.73 -31.14
CA LEU A 178 -10.32 -18.85 -30.32
C LEU A 178 -11.75 -18.77 -30.86
N GLN A 179 -12.73 -18.90 -29.97
CA GLN A 179 -14.15 -18.75 -30.28
C GLN A 179 -14.81 -17.88 -29.21
N CYS A 180 -15.84 -17.12 -29.59
CA CYS A 180 -16.59 -16.29 -28.65
C CYS A 180 -15.74 -15.29 -27.85
N ILE A 181 -14.77 -14.66 -28.51
CA ILE A 181 -13.98 -13.57 -27.92
C ILE A 181 -14.51 -12.23 -28.45
N PRO A 182 -14.94 -11.29 -27.59
CA PRO A 182 -15.29 -9.94 -28.02
C PRO A 182 -14.08 -9.20 -28.64
N ASP A 183 -14.31 -8.38 -29.68
CA ASP A 183 -13.25 -7.70 -30.45
C ASP A 183 -12.25 -6.93 -29.55
N GLU A 184 -12.74 -6.29 -28.50
CA GLU A 184 -11.93 -5.46 -27.62
C GLU A 184 -11.40 -6.18 -26.37
N ALA A 185 -11.71 -7.46 -26.18
CA ALA A 185 -11.40 -8.17 -24.94
C ALA A 185 -9.90 -8.45 -24.75
N THR A 186 -9.45 -8.40 -23.50
CA THR A 186 -8.15 -8.93 -23.05
C THR A 186 -8.24 -10.44 -22.93
N ILE A 187 -7.23 -11.15 -23.42
CA ILE A 187 -7.14 -12.61 -23.32
C ILE A 187 -5.98 -12.97 -22.40
N ILE A 188 -6.27 -13.66 -21.31
CA ILE A 188 -5.27 -14.19 -20.38
C ILE A 188 -5.24 -15.70 -20.52
N VAL A 189 -4.09 -16.22 -20.93
CA VAL A 189 -3.83 -17.66 -21.07
C VAL A 189 -2.81 -18.04 -20.01
N ASN A 190 -3.28 -18.55 -18.87
CA ASN A 190 -2.43 -19.09 -17.82
C ASN A 190 -2.00 -20.51 -18.19
N ILE A 191 -0.71 -20.77 -18.20
CA ILE A 191 -0.11 -22.05 -18.60
C ILE A 191 0.67 -22.60 -17.41
N SER A 192 0.17 -23.70 -16.82
CA SER A 192 0.86 -24.41 -15.75
C SER A 192 1.87 -25.42 -16.29
N GLY A 193 2.84 -25.78 -15.46
CA GLY A 193 3.87 -26.77 -15.74
C GLY A 193 5.28 -26.21 -15.67
N ASP A 194 6.19 -27.04 -15.16
CA ASP A 194 7.63 -26.82 -15.21
C ASP A 194 8.36 -28.14 -15.47
N LYS A 195 9.29 -28.13 -16.42
CA LYS A 195 10.24 -29.22 -16.66
C LYS A 195 11.45 -28.71 -17.44
N PRO A 196 12.58 -29.44 -17.41
CA PRO A 196 13.68 -29.14 -18.32
C PRO A 196 13.20 -29.14 -19.77
N ASP A 197 13.54 -28.08 -20.52
CA ASP A 197 13.18 -27.93 -21.94
C ASP A 197 11.66 -27.95 -22.19
N PHE A 198 10.89 -27.28 -21.32
CA PHE A 198 9.43 -27.11 -21.41
C PHE A 198 9.04 -26.32 -22.68
N LYS A 199 8.06 -26.80 -23.45
CA LYS A 199 7.79 -26.34 -24.82
C LYS A 199 6.32 -26.00 -25.13
N PRO A 200 5.53 -25.45 -24.20
CA PRO A 200 4.09 -25.28 -24.40
C PRO A 200 3.76 -24.46 -25.65
N LEU A 201 4.61 -23.51 -26.04
CA LEU A 201 4.36 -22.64 -27.20
C LEU A 201 5.26 -22.94 -28.41
N SER A 202 5.97 -24.06 -28.45
CA SER A 202 6.82 -24.41 -29.60
C SER A 202 6.05 -25.16 -30.69
N ASN A 203 6.32 -24.83 -31.95
CA ASN A 203 5.70 -25.43 -33.15
C ASN A 203 4.16 -25.40 -33.15
N ILE A 204 3.56 -24.44 -32.46
CA ILE A 204 2.12 -24.24 -32.38
C ILE A 204 1.68 -23.05 -33.24
N SER A 205 0.50 -23.15 -33.84
CA SER A 205 -0.14 -22.01 -34.50
C SER A 205 -0.96 -21.20 -33.53
N LEU A 206 -0.68 -19.88 -33.46
CA LEU A 206 -1.41 -18.89 -32.67
C LEU A 206 -2.14 -17.87 -33.56
N SER A 207 -2.45 -18.23 -34.81
CA SER A 207 -2.99 -17.28 -35.80
C SER A 207 -4.27 -16.58 -35.36
N ASP A 208 -5.12 -17.26 -34.58
CA ASP A 208 -6.40 -16.74 -34.11
C ASP A 208 -6.24 -15.61 -33.09
N PHE A 209 -5.06 -15.50 -32.45
CA PHE A 209 -4.73 -14.37 -31.58
C PHE A 209 -4.32 -13.12 -32.36
N SER A 210 -4.07 -13.20 -33.67
CA SER A 210 -3.61 -12.05 -34.46
C SER A 210 -4.47 -10.77 -34.30
N PRO A 211 -5.82 -10.83 -34.22
CA PRO A 211 -6.66 -9.66 -33.96
C PRO A 211 -6.50 -9.09 -32.55
N HIS A 212 -6.11 -9.93 -31.58
CA HIS A 212 -6.02 -9.61 -30.15
C HIS A 212 -4.57 -9.53 -29.65
N LYS A 213 -3.55 -9.57 -30.53
CA LYS A 213 -2.15 -9.77 -30.11
C LYS A 213 -1.68 -8.75 -29.07
N GLN A 214 -2.08 -7.49 -29.17
CA GLN A 214 -1.74 -6.44 -28.20
C GLN A 214 -2.52 -6.54 -26.88
N LYS A 215 -3.51 -7.44 -26.80
CA LYS A 215 -4.38 -7.66 -25.65
C LYS A 215 -4.31 -9.10 -25.13
N ALA A 216 -3.39 -9.91 -25.65
CA ALA A 216 -3.20 -11.29 -25.22
C ALA A 216 -1.96 -11.41 -24.34
N VAL A 217 -2.09 -12.11 -23.21
CA VAL A 217 -0.97 -12.48 -22.33
C VAL A 217 -0.91 -14.01 -22.21
N PHE A 218 0.27 -14.56 -22.52
CA PHE A 218 0.63 -15.94 -22.20
C PHE A 218 1.41 -15.92 -20.89
N ASN A 219 0.72 -16.22 -19.79
CA ASN A 219 1.27 -16.22 -18.45
C ASN A 219 1.78 -17.63 -18.08
N ILE A 220 3.10 -17.82 -18.08
CA ILE A 220 3.77 -19.09 -17.84
C ILE A 220 4.41 -19.01 -16.46
N PHE A 221 3.57 -19.16 -15.45
CA PHE A 221 3.83 -18.68 -14.09
C PHE A 221 4.68 -19.63 -13.24
N GLU A 222 4.78 -20.93 -13.60
CA GLU A 222 5.57 -21.91 -12.83
C GLU A 222 6.94 -22.21 -13.45
N ALA A 223 7.11 -21.96 -14.75
CA ALA A 223 8.24 -22.51 -15.49
C ALA A 223 9.57 -21.82 -15.15
N THR A 224 10.59 -22.63 -14.86
CA THR A 224 11.97 -22.18 -14.67
C THR A 224 12.82 -22.39 -15.93
N SER A 225 12.37 -23.25 -16.84
CA SER A 225 12.99 -23.49 -18.14
C SER A 225 11.93 -23.40 -19.24
N LEU A 226 12.18 -22.65 -20.31
CA LEU A 226 11.24 -22.49 -21.42
C LEU A 226 11.95 -22.51 -22.77
N SER A 227 11.42 -23.29 -23.71
CA SER A 227 11.92 -23.39 -25.08
C SER A 227 10.87 -22.91 -26.08
N LEU A 228 11.24 -21.94 -26.90
CA LEU A 228 10.37 -21.33 -27.92
C LEU A 228 10.99 -21.51 -29.31
N SER A 229 10.38 -22.33 -30.16
CA SER A 229 10.90 -22.57 -31.51
C SER A 229 9.78 -22.83 -32.51
N GLY A 230 9.96 -22.36 -33.74
CA GLY A 230 9.02 -22.65 -34.84
C GLY A 230 7.64 -22.02 -34.65
N VAL A 231 7.56 -20.90 -33.93
CA VAL A 231 6.30 -20.20 -33.58
C VAL A 231 6.39 -18.70 -33.92
N SER A 232 5.25 -18.11 -34.29
CA SER A 232 5.02 -16.66 -34.24
C SER A 232 4.15 -16.39 -33.03
N ILE A 233 4.73 -15.77 -31.99
CA ILE A 233 4.02 -15.43 -30.77
C ILE A 233 3.13 -14.21 -31.03
N GLU A 234 1.84 -14.38 -30.75
CA GLU A 234 0.78 -13.39 -30.97
C GLU A 234 0.22 -12.89 -29.63
N GLY A 235 1.10 -12.40 -28.75
CA GLY A 235 0.78 -11.94 -27.40
C GLY A 235 2.03 -11.59 -26.60
N LEU A 236 1.84 -10.96 -25.44
CA LEU A 236 2.90 -10.79 -24.44
C LEU A 236 3.22 -12.15 -23.82
N VAL A 237 4.50 -12.50 -23.70
CA VAL A 237 4.93 -13.65 -22.88
C VAL A 237 5.38 -13.15 -21.52
N LEU A 238 4.66 -13.54 -20.47
CA LEU A 238 5.00 -13.26 -19.09
C LEU A 238 5.50 -14.55 -18.44
N SER A 239 6.83 -14.66 -18.29
CA SER A 239 7.50 -15.85 -17.74
C SER A 239 8.68 -15.44 -16.85
N PRO A 240 8.45 -14.64 -15.79
CA PRO A 240 9.51 -13.94 -15.06
C PRO A 240 10.54 -14.88 -14.41
N TYR A 241 10.18 -16.13 -14.14
CA TYR A 241 11.08 -17.14 -13.55
C TYR A 241 11.87 -17.96 -14.59
N ALA A 242 11.54 -17.86 -15.89
CA ALA A 242 11.99 -18.82 -16.89
C ALA A 242 13.29 -18.41 -17.58
N ASP A 243 14.23 -19.37 -17.67
CA ASP A 243 15.34 -19.31 -18.61
C ASP A 243 14.88 -19.72 -20.02
N ILE A 244 14.81 -18.76 -20.93
CA ILE A 244 14.31 -18.97 -22.29
C ILE A 244 15.43 -19.38 -23.27
N VAL A 245 15.20 -20.48 -23.98
CA VAL A 245 15.96 -20.87 -25.17
C VAL A 245 15.10 -20.73 -26.42
N ALA A 246 15.41 -19.75 -27.27
CA ALA A 246 14.58 -19.37 -28.41
C ALA A 246 15.32 -19.39 -29.76
N PRO A 247 15.67 -20.57 -30.32
CA PRO A 247 16.57 -20.66 -31.48
C PRO A 247 15.96 -20.15 -32.80
N SER A 248 14.63 -20.06 -32.90
CA SER A 248 13.94 -19.64 -34.13
C SER A 248 12.50 -19.18 -33.85
N GLY A 249 11.91 -18.44 -34.79
CA GLY A 249 10.54 -17.93 -34.70
C GLY A 249 10.51 -16.41 -34.57
N SER A 250 9.37 -15.87 -34.17
CA SER A 250 9.15 -14.45 -33.95
C SER A 250 8.24 -14.20 -32.75
N SER A 251 8.39 -13.06 -32.09
CA SER A 251 7.38 -12.46 -31.21
C SER A 251 6.91 -11.13 -31.81
N ASN A 252 5.64 -10.77 -31.66
CA ASN A 252 5.11 -9.49 -32.14
C ASN A 252 4.98 -8.44 -31.03
N VAL A 253 4.88 -8.86 -29.78
CA VAL A 253 4.67 -8.00 -28.59
C VAL A 253 5.95 -8.07 -27.75
N GLY A 254 5.85 -8.20 -26.43
CA GLY A 254 7.00 -8.30 -25.52
C GLY A 254 7.29 -9.70 -25.02
N ILE A 255 8.50 -9.87 -24.50
CA ILE A 255 8.91 -11.01 -23.70
C ILE A 255 9.41 -10.51 -22.34
N ILE A 256 8.93 -11.11 -21.27
CA ILE A 256 9.41 -10.87 -19.89
C ILE A 256 9.90 -12.19 -19.32
N ALA A 257 11.19 -12.27 -18.98
CA ALA A 257 11.81 -13.54 -18.60
C ALA A 257 13.00 -13.39 -17.65
N ASN A 258 13.37 -14.49 -16.99
CA ASN A 258 14.61 -14.52 -16.21
C ASN A 258 15.82 -14.43 -17.12
N SER A 259 15.98 -15.29 -18.14
CA SER A 259 17.10 -15.18 -19.07
C SER A 259 16.72 -15.51 -20.51
N TRP A 260 17.59 -15.13 -21.44
CA TRP A 260 17.35 -15.34 -22.87
C TRP A 260 18.57 -15.86 -23.60
N LYS A 261 18.37 -16.89 -24.42
CA LYS A 261 19.37 -17.42 -25.35
C LYS A 261 18.73 -17.82 -26.67
N GLY A 262 19.01 -17.10 -27.75
CA GLY A 262 18.52 -17.52 -29.07
C GLY A 262 18.49 -16.46 -30.15
N SER A 263 17.87 -16.83 -31.28
CA SER A 263 17.83 -16.07 -32.54
C SER A 263 16.42 -15.80 -33.04
N MET A 264 15.39 -16.01 -32.21
CA MET A 264 14.04 -15.52 -32.48
C MET A 264 14.06 -14.00 -32.68
N SER A 265 13.27 -13.48 -33.62
CA SER A 265 13.12 -12.03 -33.83
C SER A 265 12.09 -11.46 -32.86
N LEU A 266 12.37 -10.29 -32.29
CA LEU A 266 11.51 -9.67 -31.28
C LEU A 266 10.83 -8.42 -31.85
N GLY A 267 9.50 -8.44 -31.93
CA GLY A 267 8.68 -7.29 -32.30
C GLY A 267 8.54 -6.28 -31.16
N TYR A 268 7.76 -5.22 -31.40
CA TYR A 268 7.55 -4.15 -30.41
C TYR A 268 6.16 -3.52 -30.52
N LEU A 269 5.13 -4.35 -30.63
CA LEU A 269 3.78 -3.86 -30.40
C LEU A 269 3.56 -3.71 -28.89
N PRO A 270 3.12 -2.54 -28.39
CA PRO A 270 2.83 -2.37 -26.97
C PRO A 270 1.63 -3.23 -26.58
N PHE A 271 1.69 -3.82 -25.38
CA PHE A 271 0.50 -4.40 -24.77
C PHE A 271 -0.46 -3.27 -24.36
N ASN A 272 -1.74 -3.43 -24.66
CA ASN A 272 -2.81 -2.46 -24.35
C ASN A 272 -4.10 -3.14 -23.88
N GLY A 273 -4.02 -4.39 -23.42
CA GLY A 273 -5.12 -5.06 -22.74
C GLY A 273 -5.38 -4.46 -21.36
N GLN A 274 -6.64 -4.48 -20.93
CA GLN A 274 -7.03 -4.21 -19.55
C GLN A 274 -6.95 -5.51 -18.74
N LEU A 275 -6.07 -5.56 -17.74
CA LEU A 275 -6.01 -6.68 -16.81
C LEU A 275 -7.06 -6.50 -15.70
N PRO A 276 -7.62 -7.59 -15.16
CA PRO A 276 -8.51 -7.51 -14.01
C PRO A 276 -7.78 -6.92 -12.81
N THR A 277 -8.37 -5.92 -12.18
CA THR A 277 -7.99 -5.53 -10.82
C THR A 277 -8.48 -6.63 -9.87
N PRO A 278 -7.63 -7.18 -8.99
CA PRO A 278 -8.10 -8.08 -7.94
C PRO A 278 -9.25 -7.41 -7.18
N THR A 279 -10.40 -8.09 -7.09
CA THR A 279 -11.50 -7.60 -6.24
C THR A 279 -11.35 -8.21 -4.86
N LEU A 280 -11.35 -7.37 -3.84
CA LEU A 280 -11.28 -7.83 -2.46
C LEU A 280 -12.67 -8.27 -2.01
N ASN A 281 -12.77 -9.52 -1.57
CA ASN A 281 -13.99 -10.08 -1.03
C ASN A 281 -13.91 -10.14 0.49
N THR A 282 -14.98 -9.75 1.16
CA THR A 282 -15.07 -9.75 2.62
C THR A 282 -16.40 -10.29 3.09
N GLN A 283 -16.43 -10.78 4.34
CA GLN A 283 -17.66 -11.13 5.04
C GLN A 283 -17.62 -10.62 6.47
N LEU A 284 -18.81 -10.40 7.06
CA LEU A 284 -18.93 -9.98 8.45
C LEU A 284 -18.55 -11.15 9.36
N LYS A 285 -17.54 -10.96 10.20
CA LYS A 285 -17.15 -11.90 11.26
C LYS A 285 -18.13 -11.79 12.43
N TRP A 286 -18.29 -10.58 12.97
CA TRP A 286 -19.28 -10.27 14.00
C TRP A 286 -19.67 -8.78 14.03
N HIS A 287 -20.77 -8.45 14.71
CA HIS A 287 -21.26 -7.08 14.89
C HIS A 287 -21.73 -6.85 16.33
N TRP A 288 -21.02 -6.00 17.06
CA TRP A 288 -21.49 -5.44 18.32
C TRP A 288 -22.36 -4.20 18.03
N SER A 289 -23.67 -4.27 18.31
CA SER A 289 -24.60 -3.16 18.09
C SER A 289 -25.09 -2.50 19.39
N GLY A 290 -24.49 -2.84 20.52
CA GLY A 290 -24.93 -2.45 21.86
C GLY A 290 -24.85 -3.63 22.84
N SER A 291 -25.10 -3.33 24.11
CA SER A 291 -25.01 -4.30 25.21
C SER A 291 -26.28 -4.29 26.07
N SER A 292 -26.48 -5.35 26.86
CA SER A 292 -27.48 -5.32 27.95
C SER A 292 -27.03 -4.39 29.10
N ILE A 293 -25.72 -4.16 29.22
CA ILE A 293 -25.13 -3.26 30.21
C ILE A 293 -25.00 -1.86 29.59
N PHE A 294 -25.69 -0.89 30.17
CA PHE A 294 -25.83 0.47 29.63
C PHE A 294 -26.35 0.49 28.17
N PRO A 295 -27.57 -0.02 27.92
CA PRO A 295 -28.07 -0.31 26.57
C PRO A 295 -28.20 0.93 25.65
N ASP A 296 -28.34 2.12 26.24
CA ASP A 296 -28.44 3.37 25.49
C ASP A 296 -27.08 3.85 24.96
N PHE A 297 -25.96 3.30 25.45
CA PHE A 297 -24.59 3.64 25.02
C PHE A 297 -24.12 2.63 23.96
N ASN A 298 -24.53 2.88 22.71
CA ASN A 298 -24.36 1.96 21.58
C ASN A 298 -23.84 2.65 20.30
N GLN A 299 -23.45 3.92 20.40
CA GLN A 299 -22.86 4.71 19.31
C GLN A 299 -21.35 4.77 19.49
N VAL A 300 -20.57 4.66 18.42
CA VAL A 300 -19.10 4.77 18.46
C VAL A 300 -18.64 5.67 17.30
N MET A 301 -17.67 6.55 17.56
CA MET A 301 -17.18 7.55 16.60
C MET A 301 -15.74 7.99 16.91
N MET A 302 -14.92 7.02 17.33
CA MET A 302 -13.49 7.16 17.61
C MET A 302 -12.77 5.90 17.11
N THR A 303 -11.50 6.02 16.72
CA THR A 303 -10.71 4.85 16.31
C THR A 303 -10.54 3.93 17.53
N PRO A 304 -10.90 2.64 17.43
CA PRO A 304 -10.69 1.70 18.53
C PRO A 304 -9.19 1.48 18.79
N VAL A 305 -8.85 0.97 19.97
CA VAL A 305 -7.54 0.37 20.21
C VAL A 305 -7.69 -1.13 20.40
N VAL A 306 -6.65 -1.87 20.06
CA VAL A 306 -6.67 -3.34 20.05
C VAL A 306 -5.48 -3.88 20.82
N GLY A 307 -5.69 -4.89 21.66
CA GLY A 307 -4.67 -5.59 22.44
C GLY A 307 -5.28 -6.73 23.27
N GLN A 308 -4.45 -7.63 23.76
CA GLN A 308 -4.87 -8.84 24.49
C GLN A 308 -5.40 -8.52 25.89
N LEU A 309 -6.65 -8.87 26.23
CA LEU A 309 -7.25 -8.53 27.54
C LEU A 309 -7.71 -9.75 28.36
N ASN A 310 -7.87 -10.92 27.74
CA ASN A 310 -8.25 -12.15 28.44
C ASN A 310 -7.51 -13.40 27.94
N ASP A 311 -7.55 -14.44 28.76
CA ASP A 311 -7.00 -15.78 28.49
C ASP A 311 -8.07 -16.57 27.73
N ASP A 312 -7.99 -16.58 26.40
CA ASP A 312 -8.95 -17.27 25.53
C ASP A 312 -8.70 -18.78 25.50
N ASN A 313 -7.43 -19.18 25.63
CA ASN A 313 -7.00 -20.56 25.47
C ASN A 313 -7.04 -21.37 26.79
N GLY A 314 -7.16 -20.70 27.94
CA GLY A 314 -7.31 -21.26 29.28
C GLY A 314 -6.01 -21.74 29.92
N ASP A 315 -4.84 -21.26 29.49
CA ASP A 315 -3.53 -21.65 30.02
C ASP A 315 -3.08 -20.84 31.25
N GLY A 316 -3.82 -19.79 31.60
CA GLY A 316 -3.55 -18.91 32.74
C GLY A 316 -2.62 -17.74 32.44
N GLU A 317 -2.23 -17.54 31.19
CA GLU A 317 -1.47 -16.38 30.69
C GLU A 317 -2.35 -15.56 29.73
N ILE A 318 -2.03 -14.28 29.55
CA ILE A 318 -2.63 -13.42 28.52
C ILE A 318 -1.48 -13.00 27.63
N ASN A 319 -1.38 -13.55 26.43
CA ASN A 319 -0.22 -13.36 25.57
C ASN A 319 -0.59 -13.46 24.07
N HIS A 320 0.42 -13.55 23.20
CA HIS A 320 0.26 -13.62 21.75
C HIS A 320 -0.51 -14.85 21.22
N LEU A 321 -0.77 -15.85 22.06
CA LEU A 321 -1.57 -17.04 21.74
C LEU A 321 -3.07 -16.83 21.97
N ASP A 322 -3.45 -15.74 22.64
CA ASP A 322 -4.84 -15.31 22.81
C ASP A 322 -5.30 -14.43 21.65
N VAL A 323 -6.61 -14.19 21.58
CA VAL A 323 -7.22 -13.38 20.54
C VAL A 323 -7.28 -11.94 21.00
N ALA A 324 -6.70 -11.02 20.23
CA ALA A 324 -6.64 -9.62 20.61
C ALA A 324 -8.05 -9.00 20.71
N ASP A 325 -8.26 -8.13 21.68
CA ASP A 325 -9.57 -7.57 22.01
C ASP A 325 -9.68 -6.10 21.65
N ILE A 326 -10.90 -5.62 21.46
CA ILE A 326 -11.18 -4.28 20.95
C ILE A 326 -11.71 -3.38 22.06
N VAL A 327 -11.04 -2.26 22.31
CA VAL A 327 -11.47 -1.25 23.28
C VAL A 327 -12.04 -0.02 22.58
N ILE A 328 -13.25 0.34 22.98
CA ILE A 328 -14.01 1.49 22.46
C ILE A 328 -14.51 2.40 23.57
N THR A 329 -14.93 3.61 23.21
CA THR A 329 -15.77 4.46 24.05
C THR A 329 -17.12 4.70 23.39
N SER A 330 -18.17 4.09 23.94
CA SER A 330 -19.55 4.18 23.44
C SER A 330 -20.30 5.39 24.03
N PHE A 331 -21.20 6.01 23.27
CA PHE A 331 -22.02 7.15 23.73
C PHE A 331 -23.52 6.99 23.44
N ASN A 332 -24.34 7.82 24.10
CA ASN A 332 -25.80 7.78 24.03
C ASN A 332 -26.36 8.82 23.05
N GLY A 333 -27.09 8.36 22.04
CA GLY A 333 -27.75 9.21 21.05
C GLY A 333 -26.73 10.14 20.39
N SER A 334 -26.99 11.45 20.38
CA SER A 334 -26.06 12.45 19.81
C SER A 334 -25.08 13.06 20.84
N ASN A 335 -24.95 12.48 22.05
CA ASN A 335 -24.17 13.07 23.15
C ASN A 335 -22.66 12.75 23.08
N TYR A 336 -22.05 12.72 21.90
CA TYR A 336 -20.62 12.44 21.71
C TYR A 336 -19.69 13.49 22.36
N ALA A 337 -20.19 14.64 22.83
CA ALA A 337 -19.40 15.62 23.56
C ALA A 337 -19.43 15.46 25.09
N LYS A 338 -20.11 14.41 25.59
CA LYS A 338 -20.24 14.05 27.00
C LYS A 338 -19.48 12.76 27.30
N PRO A 339 -19.10 12.51 28.57
CA PRO A 339 -18.44 11.26 28.93
C PRO A 339 -19.26 10.05 28.47
N GLY A 340 -18.62 9.20 27.67
CA GLY A 340 -19.12 7.91 27.20
C GLY A 340 -18.57 6.76 28.04
N ILE A 341 -18.99 5.54 27.73
CA ILE A 341 -18.65 4.33 28.48
C ILE A 341 -17.56 3.56 27.74
N VAL A 342 -16.45 3.32 28.43
CA VAL A 342 -15.35 2.48 27.94
C VAL A 342 -15.80 1.02 27.96
N ARG A 343 -15.57 0.30 26.86
CA ARG A 343 -15.90 -1.13 26.72
C ARG A 343 -14.73 -1.88 26.13
N ALA A 344 -14.52 -3.10 26.61
CA ALA A 344 -13.67 -4.10 25.99
C ALA A 344 -14.58 -5.17 25.37
N LEU A 345 -14.38 -5.43 24.08
CA LEU A 345 -15.13 -6.37 23.28
C LEU A 345 -14.20 -7.51 22.88
N SER A 346 -14.65 -8.76 23.07
CA SER A 346 -13.86 -9.93 22.66
C SER A 346 -13.55 -9.91 21.18
N GLY A 347 -12.30 -10.15 20.81
CA GLY A 347 -11.90 -10.30 19.39
C GLY A 347 -12.60 -11.46 18.69
N VAL A 348 -12.96 -12.50 19.45
CA VAL A 348 -13.60 -13.73 18.95
C VAL A 348 -15.02 -13.47 18.42
N ASP A 349 -15.85 -12.77 19.18
CA ASP A 349 -17.29 -12.67 18.90
C ASP A 349 -17.95 -11.31 19.20
N GLY A 350 -17.17 -10.34 19.69
CA GLY A 350 -17.63 -9.00 20.04
C GLY A 350 -18.43 -8.92 21.35
N SER A 351 -18.43 -9.95 22.19
CA SER A 351 -19.07 -9.91 23.51
C SER A 351 -18.38 -8.94 24.48
N ASP A 352 -19.13 -8.30 25.40
CA ASP A 352 -18.53 -7.44 26.44
C ASP A 352 -17.69 -8.30 27.41
N LEU A 353 -16.41 -7.99 27.55
CA LEU A 353 -15.50 -8.69 28.49
C LEU A 353 -15.67 -8.22 29.93
N TRP A 354 -15.98 -6.94 30.13
CA TRP A 354 -16.06 -6.33 31.46
C TRP A 354 -17.46 -6.38 32.04
N ASN A 355 -17.55 -6.63 33.35
CA ASN A 355 -18.82 -6.79 34.07
C ASN A 355 -19.32 -5.50 34.76
N TYR A 356 -18.49 -4.46 34.84
CA TYR A 356 -18.79 -3.16 35.46
C TYR A 356 -19.27 -3.23 36.92
N GLU A 357 -18.79 -4.19 37.71
CA GLU A 357 -19.13 -4.32 39.14
C GLU A 357 -18.84 -3.05 39.96
N ASP A 358 -17.78 -2.33 39.60
CA ASP A 358 -17.35 -1.08 40.25
C ASP A 358 -18.02 0.17 39.66
N GLY A 359 -18.93 0.00 38.69
CA GLY A 359 -19.63 1.07 37.99
C GLY A 359 -19.09 1.35 36.58
N ALA A 360 -19.69 2.33 35.91
CA ALA A 360 -19.29 2.73 34.56
C ALA A 360 -17.92 3.42 34.57
N ILE A 361 -17.06 3.04 33.63
CA ILE A 361 -15.80 3.73 33.35
C ILE A 361 -16.04 4.77 32.25
N PHE A 362 -15.64 6.02 32.50
CA PHE A 362 -15.95 7.14 31.62
C PHE A 362 -14.74 7.68 30.86
N ALA A 363 -14.88 7.83 29.54
CA ALA A 363 -13.91 8.47 28.66
C ALA A 363 -14.59 9.47 27.71
N ASP A 364 -13.83 10.36 27.08
CA ASP A 364 -14.39 11.22 26.02
C ASP A 364 -14.55 10.41 24.72
N PRO A 365 -15.78 10.23 24.19
CA PRO A 365 -16.03 9.29 23.10
C PRO A 365 -15.58 9.78 21.72
N ARG A 366 -14.95 10.97 21.65
CA ARG A 366 -14.38 11.51 20.41
C ARG A 366 -12.91 11.15 20.23
N TYR A 367 -12.23 10.76 21.29
CA TYR A 367 -10.78 10.58 21.29
C TYR A 367 -10.43 9.16 21.66
N SER A 368 -9.38 8.66 21.04
CA SER A 368 -8.93 7.30 21.26
C SER A 368 -8.23 7.18 22.60
N PRO A 369 -8.51 6.13 23.40
CA PRO A 369 -7.68 5.76 24.52
C PRO A 369 -6.32 5.27 23.99
N ALA A 370 -5.45 4.88 24.92
CA ALA A 370 -4.28 4.07 24.60
C ALA A 370 -4.36 2.74 25.36
N ILE A 371 -3.74 1.70 24.82
CA ILE A 371 -3.56 0.41 25.47
C ILE A 371 -2.07 0.04 25.42
N ALA A 372 -1.50 -0.37 26.55
CA ALA A 372 -0.10 -0.79 26.66
C ALA A 372 0.18 -1.35 28.07
N ASP A 373 1.18 -2.22 28.20
CA ASP A 373 1.77 -2.58 29.48
C ASP A 373 2.59 -1.39 30.00
N VAL A 374 2.01 -0.64 30.96
CA VAL A 374 2.62 0.61 31.46
C VAL A 374 3.47 0.43 32.70
N ASP A 375 3.34 -0.70 33.40
CA ASP A 375 4.14 -0.99 34.60
C ASP A 375 5.03 -2.24 34.49
N ASN A 376 5.18 -2.76 33.27
CA ASN A 376 6.02 -3.89 32.90
C ASN A 376 5.67 -5.18 33.65
N ASP A 377 4.38 -5.42 33.91
CA ASP A 377 3.90 -6.65 34.56
C ASP A 377 3.50 -7.76 33.58
N GLY A 378 3.59 -7.49 32.27
CA GLY A 378 3.25 -8.41 31.18
C GLY A 378 1.78 -8.38 30.79
N LEU A 379 0.96 -7.53 31.40
CA LEU A 379 -0.44 -7.31 31.05
C LEU A 379 -0.64 -5.88 30.59
N VAL A 380 -1.51 -5.68 29.60
CA VAL A 380 -1.80 -4.33 29.12
C VAL A 380 -2.79 -3.60 30.03
N GLU A 381 -2.55 -2.31 30.22
CA GLU A 381 -3.50 -1.36 30.78
C GLU A 381 -4.18 -0.55 29.67
N VAL A 382 -5.40 -0.08 29.95
CA VAL A 382 -6.13 0.90 29.13
C VAL A 382 -6.08 2.27 29.80
N ILE A 383 -5.60 3.28 29.07
CA ILE A 383 -5.45 4.65 29.55
C ILE A 383 -6.58 5.52 28.98
N VAL A 384 -7.36 6.15 29.86
CA VAL A 384 -8.54 6.93 29.47
C VAL A 384 -8.62 8.28 30.20
N ALA A 385 -9.24 9.26 29.54
CA ALA A 385 -9.53 10.57 30.11
C ALA A 385 -10.85 11.14 29.57
N ASN A 386 -11.51 12.00 30.34
CA ASN A 386 -12.69 12.74 29.91
C ASN A 386 -12.70 14.18 30.43
N ARG A 387 -13.59 15.05 29.91
CA ARG A 387 -13.61 16.48 30.28
C ARG A 387 -14.17 16.77 31.69
N GLU A 388 -14.92 15.85 32.27
CA GLU A 388 -15.61 16.06 33.55
C GLU A 388 -14.76 15.56 34.74
N ASP A 389 -13.92 14.56 34.50
CA ASP A 389 -12.95 14.02 35.46
C ASP A 389 -11.64 14.83 35.48
N LYS A 390 -11.02 14.92 36.66
CA LYS A 390 -9.72 15.57 36.87
C LYS A 390 -8.54 14.61 36.76
N PHE A 391 -8.79 13.33 36.47
CA PHE A 391 -7.77 12.30 36.36
C PHE A 391 -7.60 11.77 34.94
N ILE A 392 -6.39 11.32 34.62
CA ILE A 392 -6.15 10.24 33.66
C ILE A 392 -6.33 8.95 34.47
N ASN A 393 -7.19 8.05 33.99
CA ASN A 393 -7.45 6.77 34.62
C ASN A 393 -6.68 5.69 33.85
N ILE A 394 -5.87 4.91 34.57
CA ILE A 394 -5.18 3.73 34.05
C ILE A 394 -5.96 2.52 34.56
N LEU A 395 -6.52 1.74 33.65
CA LEU A 395 -7.37 0.59 33.90
C LEU A 395 -6.56 -0.68 33.68
N SER A 396 -6.67 -1.65 34.57
CA SER A 396 -6.19 -3.02 34.32
C SER A 396 -6.91 -3.65 33.11
N HIS A 397 -6.35 -4.74 32.58
CA HIS A 397 -6.97 -5.54 31.52
C HIS A 397 -8.44 -5.97 31.82
N SER A 398 -8.80 -6.06 33.10
CA SER A 398 -10.16 -6.40 33.59
C SER A 398 -11.13 -5.21 33.71
N GLY A 399 -10.72 -3.99 33.31
CA GLY A 399 -11.59 -2.80 33.33
C GLY A 399 -11.70 -2.10 34.67
N ARG A 400 -10.83 -2.44 35.63
CA ARG A 400 -10.77 -1.79 36.95
C ARG A 400 -9.66 -0.75 37.00
N ILE A 401 -9.94 0.38 37.64
CA ILE A 401 -8.94 1.46 37.83
C ILE A 401 -7.77 0.92 38.68
N LYS A 402 -6.58 0.81 38.06
CA LYS A 402 -5.30 0.45 38.69
C LYS A 402 -4.62 1.68 39.29
N LYS A 403 -4.66 2.81 38.55
CA LYS A 403 -4.02 4.07 38.96
C LYS A 403 -4.79 5.29 38.43
N GLN A 404 -4.67 6.40 39.14
CA GLN A 404 -5.18 7.70 38.71
C GLN A 404 -4.07 8.75 38.77
N ILE A 405 -3.90 9.51 37.69
CA ILE A 405 -2.93 10.62 37.61
C ILE A 405 -3.71 11.94 37.53
N GLU A 406 -3.47 12.86 38.47
CA GLU A 406 -4.13 14.17 38.46
C GLU A 406 -3.64 15.00 37.28
N ARG A 407 -4.59 15.55 36.51
CA ARG A 407 -4.30 16.28 35.28
C ARG A 407 -3.98 17.74 35.56
N TYR A 408 -3.08 18.28 34.74
CA TYR A 408 -2.79 19.70 34.68
C TYR A 408 -4.02 20.52 34.26
N GLY A 409 -4.65 20.11 33.16
CA GLY A 409 -5.85 20.71 32.61
C GLY A 409 -6.99 19.70 32.41
N ARG A 410 -8.17 20.20 32.06
CA ARG A 410 -9.34 19.36 31.72
C ARG A 410 -9.52 19.15 30.22
N SER A 411 -8.59 19.65 29.40
CA SER A 411 -8.61 19.51 27.94
C SER A 411 -8.38 18.06 27.56
N VAL A 412 -9.14 17.53 26.60
CA VAL A 412 -9.04 16.13 26.16
C VAL A 412 -8.50 16.05 24.74
N SER A 413 -7.90 14.92 24.42
CA SER A 413 -7.23 14.58 23.17
C SER A 413 -7.21 13.06 23.02
N ASN A 414 -6.75 12.57 21.86
CA ASN A 414 -6.20 11.22 21.77
C ASN A 414 -5.08 11.09 22.79
N ILE A 415 -4.90 9.89 23.32
CA ILE A 415 -3.84 9.58 24.28
C ILE A 415 -2.71 8.88 23.52
N GLY A 416 -1.50 9.44 23.63
CA GLY A 416 -0.28 8.77 23.19
C GLY A 416 0.47 8.21 24.40
N VAL A 417 1.19 7.12 24.21
CA VAL A 417 2.04 6.53 25.24
C VAL A 417 3.39 6.13 24.64
N SER A 418 4.48 6.54 25.27
CA SER A 418 5.85 6.24 24.85
C SER A 418 6.83 6.53 25.99
N ASP A 419 7.96 5.83 26.04
CA ASP A 419 9.07 6.16 26.93
C ASP A 419 9.94 7.25 26.28
N ILE A 420 9.60 8.51 26.54
CA ILE A 420 10.21 9.64 25.82
C ILE A 420 11.62 9.94 26.31
N ASN A 421 11.92 9.60 27.57
CA ASN A 421 13.19 9.91 28.23
C ASN A 421 14.10 8.67 28.39
N GLN A 422 13.61 7.48 28.01
CA GLN A 422 14.30 6.19 28.02
C GLN A 422 14.67 5.68 29.41
N ASP A 423 13.89 6.03 30.44
CA ASP A 423 14.14 5.64 31.83
C ASP A 423 13.46 4.30 32.22
N GLY A 424 12.67 3.72 31.32
CA GLY A 424 11.91 2.49 31.52
C GLY A 424 10.50 2.71 32.09
N ILE A 425 10.10 3.96 32.34
CA ILE A 425 8.77 4.36 32.80
C ILE A 425 8.09 5.12 31.65
N PRO A 426 7.00 4.59 31.10
CA PRO A 426 6.32 5.26 30.00
C PRO A 426 5.72 6.62 30.40
N GLU A 427 5.79 7.58 29.48
CA GLU A 427 5.05 8.82 29.53
C GLU A 427 3.73 8.74 28.75
N ILE A 428 2.75 9.48 29.25
CA ILE A 428 1.42 9.67 28.69
C ILE A 428 1.34 11.08 28.12
N LEU A 429 1.19 11.16 26.80
CA LEU A 429 0.97 12.39 26.06
C LEU A 429 -0.53 12.67 26.02
N ASN A 430 -0.97 13.73 26.69
CA ASN A 430 -2.37 14.17 26.73
C ASN A 430 -2.50 15.62 26.24
N ALA A 431 -3.72 16.13 26.22
CA ALA A 431 -4.10 17.26 25.38
C ALA A 431 -3.27 18.52 25.59
N ASP A 432 -2.85 18.81 26.81
CA ASP A 432 -2.13 20.03 27.18
C ASP A 432 -0.91 19.77 28.08
N ALA A 433 -0.51 18.51 28.25
CA ALA A 433 0.60 18.12 29.10
C ALA A 433 1.07 16.69 28.86
N VAL A 434 2.31 16.44 29.26
CA VAL A 434 2.93 15.12 29.37
C VAL A 434 3.00 14.70 30.84
N TYR A 435 2.78 13.42 31.11
CA TYR A 435 2.73 12.83 32.44
C TYR A 435 3.57 11.56 32.46
N SER A 436 4.44 11.38 33.44
CA SER A 436 5.00 10.05 33.73
C SER A 436 3.90 9.15 34.27
N SER A 437 3.83 7.91 33.78
CA SER A 437 2.92 6.89 34.31
C SER A 437 3.19 6.58 35.79
N ASP A 438 4.43 6.83 36.28
CA ASP A 438 4.77 6.68 37.69
C ASP A 438 4.46 7.96 38.50
N THR A 439 5.15 9.06 38.19
CA THR A 439 5.17 10.26 39.05
C THR A 439 4.10 11.29 38.73
N GLY A 440 3.37 11.14 37.61
CA GLY A 440 2.35 12.07 37.15
C GLY A 440 2.93 13.23 36.35
N PHE A 441 2.34 14.43 36.49
CA PHE A 441 2.63 15.59 35.64
C PHE A 441 4.14 15.90 35.52
N LEU A 442 4.62 16.07 34.28
CA LEU A 442 5.98 16.48 33.97
C LEU A 442 6.02 17.94 33.50
N PHE A 443 5.39 18.24 32.37
CA PHE A 443 5.33 19.57 31.80
C PHE A 443 4.06 19.79 30.97
N SER A 444 3.70 21.06 30.77
CA SER A 444 2.55 21.47 29.95
C SER A 444 3.00 21.96 28.58
N HIS A 445 2.18 21.74 27.55
CA HIS A 445 2.37 22.29 26.21
C HIS A 445 1.07 22.92 25.69
N ALA A 446 1.13 23.54 24.51
CA ALA A 446 -0.08 24.05 23.83
C ALA A 446 -1.09 22.92 23.59
N TRP A 447 -2.39 23.22 23.71
CA TRP A 447 -3.42 22.23 23.46
C TRP A 447 -3.26 21.59 22.06
N SER A 448 -3.28 20.26 22.03
CA SER A 448 -3.28 19.45 20.82
C SER A 448 -4.30 18.31 20.96
N PRO A 449 -5.12 18.03 19.92
CA PRO A 449 -6.02 16.88 19.93
C PRO A 449 -5.30 15.55 19.71
N SER A 450 -4.05 15.55 19.26
CA SER A 450 -3.23 14.35 19.07
C SER A 450 -1.74 14.72 19.11
N ALA A 451 -1.17 14.82 20.31
CA ALA A 451 0.28 14.95 20.47
C ALA A 451 0.96 13.63 20.07
N ILE A 452 2.13 13.72 19.44
CA ILE A 452 2.94 12.56 19.06
C ILE A 452 4.36 12.71 19.63
N SER A 453 5.04 11.58 19.83
CA SER A 453 6.48 11.54 20.04
C SER A 453 7.16 10.85 18.87
N PHE A 454 8.44 11.18 18.63
CA PHE A 454 9.28 10.50 17.65
C PHE A 454 10.77 10.70 17.96
N LYS A 455 11.63 9.83 17.42
CA LYS A 455 13.07 9.75 17.69
C LYS A 455 13.96 10.64 16.80
N ALA A 456 13.93 11.96 16.93
CA ALA A 456 14.70 12.88 16.07
C ALA A 456 16.17 12.45 15.81
N THR A 457 16.70 12.72 14.61
CA THR A 457 17.96 12.20 14.03
C THR A 457 19.14 12.21 15.01
N ASN A 458 19.35 13.35 15.68
CA ASN A 458 20.48 13.58 16.58
C ASN A 458 20.05 13.70 18.05
N ALA A 459 18.78 13.43 18.38
CA ALA A 459 18.30 13.50 19.75
C ALA A 459 18.70 12.23 20.52
N SER A 460 19.13 12.35 21.77
CA SER A 460 19.33 11.19 22.64
C SER A 460 18.01 10.56 23.05
N GLU A 461 17.00 11.39 23.29
CA GLU A 461 15.65 11.06 23.75
C GLU A 461 14.63 11.39 22.65
N GLN A 462 13.36 11.02 22.84
CA GLN A 462 12.32 11.38 21.89
C GLN A 462 11.93 12.86 22.02
N VAL A 463 11.50 13.45 20.92
CA VAL A 463 10.89 14.79 20.88
C VAL A 463 9.36 14.66 20.80
N ILE A 464 8.66 15.71 21.22
CA ILE A 464 7.20 15.75 21.28
C ILE A 464 6.70 16.84 20.36
N PHE A 465 5.84 16.48 19.41
CA PHE A 465 5.14 17.46 18.58
C PHE A 465 3.70 17.64 19.06
N ALA A 466 3.36 18.87 19.45
CA ALA A 466 2.03 19.22 19.93
C ALA A 466 1.60 20.65 19.54
N GLY A 467 0.48 20.74 18.83
CA GLY A 467 -0.19 22.01 18.54
C GLY A 467 0.63 22.95 17.64
N GLY A 468 1.51 22.41 16.80
CA GLY A 468 2.41 23.18 15.93
C GLY A 468 3.77 23.50 16.54
N ASN A 469 4.14 22.85 17.65
CA ASN A 469 5.39 23.11 18.36
C ASN A 469 6.11 21.80 18.62
N LEU A 470 7.43 21.82 18.51
CA LEU A 470 8.30 20.72 18.88
C LEU A 470 8.95 21.01 20.23
N TYR A 471 8.88 20.04 21.14
CA TYR A 471 9.47 20.09 22.46
C TYR A 471 10.47 18.95 22.63
N ASP A 472 11.50 19.14 23.44
CA ASP A 472 12.29 18.02 23.94
C ASP A 472 11.56 17.25 25.05
N SER A 473 12.18 16.17 25.52
CA SER A 473 11.67 15.26 26.55
C SER A 473 11.42 15.93 27.92
N VAL A 474 12.00 17.09 28.18
CA VAL A 474 11.80 17.86 29.42
C VAL A 474 10.87 19.07 29.23
N GLY A 475 10.28 19.21 28.04
CA GLY A 475 9.28 20.24 27.71
C GLY A 475 9.88 21.57 27.29
N GLN A 476 11.16 21.63 26.94
CA GLN A 476 11.75 22.82 26.34
C GLN A 476 11.29 22.94 24.89
N LEU A 477 10.74 24.10 24.54
CA LEU A 477 10.39 24.42 23.16
C LEU A 477 11.64 24.47 22.28
N LEU A 478 11.69 23.62 21.26
CA LEU A 478 12.74 23.60 20.23
C LEU A 478 12.39 24.56 19.09
N TRP A 479 11.19 24.44 18.55
CA TRP A 479 10.66 25.36 17.54
C TRP A 479 9.14 25.43 17.54
N SER A 480 8.60 26.49 16.93
CA SER A 480 7.16 26.70 16.69
C SER A 480 6.91 26.98 15.22
N HIS A 481 6.03 26.21 14.57
CA HIS A 481 5.66 26.46 13.19
C HIS A 481 4.77 27.72 13.10
N PRO A 482 5.15 28.75 12.32
CA PRO A 482 4.40 30.00 12.22
C PRO A 482 2.92 29.86 11.80
N LYS A 483 2.60 28.90 10.93
CA LYS A 483 1.25 28.63 10.42
C LYS A 483 0.60 27.39 11.05
N GLY A 484 1.38 26.56 11.75
CA GLY A 484 0.91 25.33 12.40
C GLY A 484 0.22 25.54 13.75
N LYS A 485 -0.05 26.78 14.18
CA LYS A 485 -0.67 27.04 15.49
C LYS A 485 -1.99 26.30 15.61
N GLY A 486 -2.06 25.37 16.56
CA GLY A 486 -3.24 24.53 16.76
C GLY A 486 -3.33 23.40 15.75
N ALA A 487 -2.20 22.88 15.26
CA ALA A 487 -2.14 21.64 14.49
C ALA A 487 -2.77 20.47 15.24
N TRP A 488 -3.47 19.61 14.50
CA TRP A 488 -4.29 18.53 15.04
C TRP A 488 -3.58 17.18 14.97
N PHE A 489 -3.30 16.73 13.75
CA PHE A 489 -2.73 15.43 13.47
C PHE A 489 -1.43 15.61 12.70
N SER A 490 -0.50 14.69 12.93
CA SER A 490 0.79 14.66 12.26
C SER A 490 1.18 13.24 11.84
N ALA A 491 1.80 13.20 10.66
CA ALA A 491 2.56 12.16 9.98
C ALA A 491 4.07 12.22 10.27
N VAL A 492 4.81 11.13 10.53
CA VAL A 492 6.30 11.15 10.49
C VAL A 492 6.80 10.09 9.52
N ALA A 493 7.69 10.48 8.60
CA ALA A 493 8.33 9.58 7.62
C ALA A 493 9.62 10.23 7.08
N ASP A 494 10.52 9.45 6.50
CA ASP A 494 11.65 9.91 5.69
C ASP A 494 11.17 9.91 4.24
N THR A 495 10.88 11.09 3.74
CA THR A 495 10.16 11.31 2.49
C THR A 495 11.09 11.60 1.31
N ASP A 496 12.35 11.95 1.58
CA ASP A 496 13.34 12.25 0.55
C ASP A 496 14.55 11.29 0.56
N GLY A 497 14.58 10.32 1.48
CA GLY A 497 15.61 9.29 1.60
C GLY A 497 16.92 9.82 2.18
N ASN A 498 16.91 10.97 2.87
CA ASN A 498 18.12 11.60 3.39
C ASN A 498 18.56 11.06 4.77
N GLY A 499 17.76 10.20 5.40
CA GLY A 499 18.01 9.62 6.72
C GLY A 499 17.56 10.50 7.90
N THR A 500 16.74 11.52 7.66
CA THR A 500 16.12 12.41 8.66
C THR A 500 14.59 12.38 8.52
N PRO A 501 13.83 12.66 9.60
CA PRO A 501 12.38 12.62 9.54
C PRO A 501 11.77 13.94 9.06
N GLU A 502 10.83 13.84 8.12
CA GLU A 502 9.87 14.89 7.84
C GLU A 502 8.56 14.68 8.62
N LEU A 503 7.84 15.77 8.83
CA LEU A 503 6.63 15.84 9.64
C LEU A 503 5.50 16.52 8.86
N ILE A 504 4.31 15.91 8.88
CA ILE A 504 3.09 16.60 8.42
C ILE A 504 2.57 17.54 9.52
N VAL A 505 2.28 18.78 9.14
CA VAL A 505 1.60 19.76 9.99
C VAL A 505 0.23 20.07 9.40
N SER A 506 -0.81 19.49 10.00
CA SER A 506 -2.21 19.69 9.58
C SER A 506 -3.00 20.52 10.59
N VAL A 507 -3.63 21.58 10.11
CA VAL A 507 -4.63 22.40 10.82
C VAL A 507 -5.96 22.29 10.06
N PRO A 508 -6.88 21.42 10.48
CA PRO A 508 -8.20 21.35 9.88
C PRO A 508 -9.04 22.58 10.28
N GLY A 509 -9.37 23.41 9.30
CA GLY A 509 -10.23 24.59 9.45
C GLY A 509 -11.71 24.30 9.13
N SER A 510 -12.57 25.29 9.43
CA SER A 510 -13.95 25.36 8.89
C SER A 510 -14.15 26.57 7.97
N TYR A 511 -13.14 27.43 7.87
CA TYR A 511 -13.12 28.63 7.02
C TYR A 511 -11.91 28.59 6.10
N ASN A 512 -12.06 29.09 4.87
CA ASN A 512 -11.06 29.02 3.80
C ASN A 512 -9.64 29.50 4.16
N ASN A 513 -9.50 30.35 5.19
CA ASN A 513 -8.24 30.93 5.66
C ASN A 513 -7.75 30.34 6.99
N SER A 514 -8.37 29.25 7.45
CA SER A 514 -8.07 28.57 8.72
C SER A 514 -7.54 27.14 8.52
N HIS A 515 -7.22 26.78 7.27
CA HIS A 515 -6.64 25.49 6.92
C HIS A 515 -5.14 25.63 6.73
N TYR A 516 -4.41 24.61 7.15
CA TYR A 516 -2.99 24.49 6.85
C TYR A 516 -2.64 23.02 6.68
N PHE A 517 -1.87 22.71 5.64
CA PHE A 517 -1.32 21.38 5.42
C PHE A 517 0.03 21.56 4.74
N ALA A 518 1.07 21.06 5.40
CA ALA A 518 2.44 21.16 4.92
C ALA A 518 3.23 19.96 5.37
N LEU A 519 4.23 19.62 4.56
CA LEU A 519 5.35 18.79 4.96
C LEU A 519 6.48 19.73 5.39
N VAL A 520 7.03 19.45 6.57
CA VAL A 520 8.16 20.21 7.12
C VAL A 520 9.31 19.26 7.43
N ASP A 521 10.52 19.78 7.28
CA ASP A 521 11.76 19.18 7.74
C ASP A 521 11.76 19.08 9.29
N GLU A 522 12.65 18.27 9.85
CA GLU A 522 12.85 18.05 11.29
C GLU A 522 13.03 19.38 12.06
N ASP A 523 13.66 20.38 11.43
CA ASP A 523 13.90 21.70 12.01
C ASP A 523 12.70 22.67 11.90
N GLY A 524 11.60 22.23 11.30
CA GLY A 524 10.37 22.99 11.07
C GLY A 524 10.38 23.84 9.80
N THR A 525 11.42 23.73 8.96
CA THR A 525 11.46 24.36 7.63
C THR A 525 10.40 23.73 6.72
N VAL A 526 9.60 24.56 6.06
CA VAL A 526 8.57 24.07 5.12
C VAL A 526 9.25 23.57 3.85
N ILE A 527 9.04 22.31 3.53
CA ILE A 527 9.46 21.70 2.25
C ILE A 527 8.45 22.10 1.18
N TRP A 528 7.17 21.79 1.43
CA TRP A 528 6.05 22.27 0.63
C TRP A 528 4.81 22.49 1.50
N GLU A 529 3.91 23.35 1.01
CA GLU A 529 2.61 23.59 1.62
C GLU A 529 1.53 23.60 0.53
N LEU A 530 0.35 23.04 0.84
CA LEU A 530 -0.75 23.02 -0.09
C LEU A 530 -1.49 24.37 -0.06
N ASP A 531 -1.27 25.21 -1.07
CA ASP A 531 -2.01 26.46 -1.26
C ASP A 531 -3.34 26.21 -1.98
N LYS A 532 -4.30 25.58 -1.27
CA LYS A 532 -5.65 25.45 -1.80
C LYS A 532 -6.57 26.48 -1.13
N GLY A 533 -7.29 27.26 -1.94
CA GLY A 533 -8.38 28.13 -1.48
C GLY A 533 -9.71 27.37 -1.38
N LEU A 534 -10.40 27.47 -0.22
CA LEU A 534 -11.70 26.88 0.16
C LEU A 534 -11.74 25.39 0.62
N ALA A 535 -11.81 25.20 1.95
CA ALA A 535 -12.36 24.03 2.66
C ALA A 535 -11.84 22.62 2.32
N HIS A 536 -10.52 22.44 2.27
CA HIS A 536 -9.86 21.14 1.98
C HIS A 536 -9.77 20.21 3.19
N GLY A 537 -10.33 20.60 4.34
CA GLY A 537 -10.21 19.84 5.59
C GLY A 537 -8.79 19.83 6.12
N GLY A 538 -8.23 18.64 6.34
CA GLY A 538 -6.99 18.39 7.08
C GLY A 538 -7.13 17.20 8.03
N GLY A 539 -7.91 16.20 7.63
CA GLY A 539 -8.18 15.00 8.42
C GLY A 539 -6.92 14.18 8.68
N VAL A 540 -7.10 13.13 9.49
CA VAL A 540 -6.02 12.25 9.91
C VAL A 540 -5.33 11.64 8.68
N GLN A 541 -3.99 11.69 8.65
CA GLN A 541 -3.20 11.27 7.48
C GLN A 541 -2.64 9.86 7.65
N ALA A 542 -2.44 9.15 6.55
CA ALA A 542 -1.58 7.97 6.49
C ALA A 542 -0.41 8.25 5.54
N ILE A 543 0.78 7.78 5.93
CA ILE A 543 1.95 7.74 5.05
C ILE A 543 2.34 6.28 4.95
N SER A 544 2.38 5.76 3.73
CA SER A 544 2.77 4.38 3.47
C SER A 544 3.23 4.22 2.02
N ALA A 545 3.74 3.04 1.69
CA ALA A 545 4.13 2.65 0.34
C ALA A 545 2.90 2.46 -0.57
N PHE A 546 2.19 3.55 -0.89
CA PHE A 546 0.95 3.51 -1.68
C PHE A 546 1.20 3.51 -3.19
N LEU A 547 2.34 4.05 -3.63
CA LEU A 547 2.59 4.35 -5.04
C LEU A 547 3.36 3.21 -5.72
N GLU A 548 3.57 3.35 -7.03
CA GLU A 548 4.26 2.33 -7.82
C GLU A 548 5.61 1.95 -7.20
N ASP A 549 5.97 0.67 -7.32
CA ASP A 549 7.23 0.11 -6.81
C ASP A 549 7.45 0.27 -5.29
N GLY A 550 6.37 0.51 -4.52
CA GLY A 550 6.42 0.67 -3.07
C GLY A 550 6.83 2.08 -2.61
N ASP A 551 6.78 3.06 -3.51
CA ASP A 551 7.07 4.45 -3.19
C ASP A 551 6.05 5.04 -2.19
N LEU A 552 6.53 5.95 -1.35
CA LEU A 552 5.69 6.61 -0.35
C LEU A 552 4.63 7.50 -0.99
N GLY A 553 3.40 7.35 -0.50
CA GLY A 553 2.30 8.29 -0.72
C GLY A 553 1.82 8.90 0.60
N ILE A 554 1.23 10.09 0.49
CA ILE A 554 0.66 10.84 1.61
C ILE A 554 -0.83 11.01 1.34
N ALA A 555 -1.64 10.26 2.08
CA ALA A 555 -3.09 10.28 1.95
C ALA A 555 -3.74 11.02 3.11
N TYR A 556 -4.72 11.88 2.80
CA TYR A 556 -5.54 12.51 3.82
C TYR A 556 -6.93 12.87 3.29
N SER A 557 -7.87 13.06 4.21
CA SER A 557 -9.24 13.46 3.88
C SER A 557 -9.51 14.96 4.08
N GLY A 558 -10.39 15.47 3.22
CA GLY A 558 -11.05 16.76 3.34
C GLY A 558 -12.56 16.61 3.57
N TYR A 559 -13.31 17.70 3.34
CA TYR A 559 -14.77 17.68 3.47
C TYR A 559 -15.48 16.91 2.34
N LYS A 560 -14.84 16.79 1.18
CA LYS A 560 -15.46 16.30 -0.07
C LYS A 560 -14.60 15.30 -0.82
N SER A 561 -13.34 15.15 -0.46
CA SER A 561 -12.43 14.24 -1.14
C SER A 561 -11.41 13.66 -0.18
N VAL A 562 -10.88 12.51 -0.56
CA VAL A 562 -9.59 12.00 -0.11
C VAL A 562 -8.61 12.26 -1.23
N ASP A 563 -7.46 12.84 -0.91
CA ASP A 563 -6.43 13.17 -1.86
C ASP A 563 -5.18 12.35 -1.54
N MET A 564 -4.57 11.76 -2.58
CA MET A 564 -3.26 11.12 -2.53
C MET A 564 -2.23 12.06 -3.13
N HIS A 565 -1.15 12.33 -2.40
CA HIS A 565 0.00 13.09 -2.90
C HIS A 565 1.25 12.22 -2.87
N ASP A 566 2.19 12.49 -3.77
CA ASP A 566 3.56 11.99 -3.64
C ASP A 566 4.33 12.77 -2.56
N VAL A 567 5.55 12.34 -2.28
CA VAL A 567 6.45 12.97 -1.28
C VAL A 567 6.83 14.42 -1.63
N ASP A 568 6.77 14.80 -2.91
CA ASP A 568 7.03 16.15 -3.40
C ASP A 568 5.81 17.08 -3.27
N GLY A 569 4.66 16.56 -2.83
CA GLY A 569 3.42 17.30 -2.66
C GLY A 569 2.61 17.46 -3.95
N ASN A 570 2.91 16.71 -5.00
CA ASN A 570 2.10 16.67 -6.21
C ASN A 570 0.88 15.77 -5.99
N LEU A 571 -0.28 16.20 -6.49
CA LEU A 571 -1.50 15.40 -6.45
C LEU A 571 -1.39 14.22 -7.43
N VAL A 572 -1.49 12.99 -6.92
CA VAL A 572 -1.55 11.76 -7.71
C VAL A 572 -2.98 11.50 -8.18
N TRP A 573 -3.93 11.42 -7.24
CA TRP A 573 -5.35 11.27 -7.53
C TRP A 573 -6.23 11.87 -6.43
N THR A 574 -7.51 12.04 -6.74
CA THR A 574 -8.54 12.48 -5.80
C THR A 574 -9.78 11.59 -5.90
N ARG A 575 -10.35 11.23 -4.75
CA ARG A 575 -11.56 10.40 -4.63
C ARG A 575 -12.63 11.18 -3.89
N GLU A 576 -13.81 11.34 -4.48
CA GLU A 576 -14.92 12.01 -3.80
C GLU A 576 -15.41 11.20 -2.60
N ILE A 577 -15.66 11.88 -1.48
CA ILE A 577 -16.24 11.33 -0.25
C ILE A 577 -17.30 12.26 0.34
N SER A 578 -18.17 11.73 1.20
CA SER A 578 -19.08 12.54 2.00
C SER A 578 -18.52 12.75 3.42
N ASP A 579 -17.93 13.91 3.71
CA ASP A 579 -17.54 14.31 5.07
C ASP A 579 -17.95 15.77 5.38
N GLY A 580 -19.19 16.12 5.00
CA GLY A 580 -19.69 17.49 5.12
C GLY A 580 -19.87 17.98 6.56
N THR A 581 -19.85 17.09 7.56
CA THR A 581 -20.06 17.41 8.98
C THR A 581 -18.77 17.57 9.77
N SER A 582 -17.65 16.99 9.33
CA SER A 582 -16.38 17.06 10.05
C SER A 582 -15.27 17.72 9.24
N GLY A 583 -14.99 17.20 8.04
CA GLY A 583 -13.81 17.54 7.24
C GLY A 583 -12.49 17.08 7.89
N LYS A 584 -12.55 16.03 8.72
CA LYS A 584 -11.42 15.54 9.53
C LYS A 584 -11.34 14.01 9.61
N ILE A 585 -12.23 13.28 8.93
CA ILE A 585 -12.28 11.81 9.00
C ILE A 585 -10.91 11.21 8.70
N GLY A 586 -10.54 10.11 9.34
CA GLY A 586 -9.21 9.57 9.11
C GLY A 586 -9.13 8.56 7.97
N VAL A 587 -7.88 8.22 7.64
CA VAL A 587 -7.53 7.14 6.73
C VAL A 587 -6.43 6.27 7.37
N SER A 588 -6.33 5.03 6.93
CA SER A 588 -5.29 4.07 7.32
C SER A 588 -4.84 3.25 6.10
N ALA A 589 -3.78 2.47 6.26
CA ALA A 589 -3.17 1.71 5.17
C ALA A 589 -3.04 0.23 5.50
N PHE A 590 -3.11 -0.63 4.47
CA PHE A 590 -2.74 -2.04 4.55
C PHE A 590 -2.56 -2.65 3.15
N ASP A 591 -1.59 -3.54 2.98
CA ASP A 591 -1.35 -4.33 1.77
C ASP A 591 -2.27 -5.58 1.77
N PHE A 592 -3.43 -5.49 1.12
CA PHE A 592 -4.44 -6.56 1.13
C PHE A 592 -4.10 -7.72 0.18
N ASP A 593 -3.33 -7.47 -0.87
CA ASP A 593 -3.02 -8.45 -1.91
C ASP A 593 -1.57 -8.98 -1.88
N ALA A 594 -0.79 -8.52 -0.90
CA ALA A 594 0.60 -8.88 -0.62
C ALA A 594 1.55 -8.55 -1.79
N ASP A 595 1.31 -7.44 -2.49
CA ASP A 595 2.15 -6.96 -3.59
C ASP A 595 3.31 -6.06 -3.15
N GLY A 596 3.37 -5.69 -1.88
CA GLY A 596 4.38 -4.79 -1.29
C GLY A 596 3.96 -3.32 -1.28
N SER A 597 2.84 -2.99 -1.91
CA SER A 597 2.19 -1.67 -1.88
C SER A 597 0.98 -1.74 -0.95
N ASP A 598 0.76 -0.70 -0.17
CA ASP A 598 -0.43 -0.64 0.67
C ASP A 598 -1.64 -0.09 -0.12
N GLU A 599 -2.82 -0.64 0.13
CA GLU A 599 -4.10 0.02 -0.17
C GLU A 599 -4.45 1.05 0.89
N LEU A 600 -5.26 2.04 0.49
CA LEU A 600 -5.84 3.03 1.37
C LEU A 600 -7.23 2.61 1.88
N ILE A 601 -7.40 2.57 3.19
CA ILE A 601 -8.70 2.32 3.84
C ILE A 601 -9.32 3.65 4.25
N ILE A 602 -10.53 3.91 3.77
CA ILE A 602 -11.26 5.17 4.02
C ILE A 602 -12.64 4.90 4.61
N GLN A 603 -13.13 5.84 5.44
CA GLN A 603 -14.52 5.94 5.87
C GLN A 603 -15.08 7.29 5.38
N ASP A 604 -16.33 7.31 4.94
CA ASP A 604 -17.09 8.55 4.77
C ASP A 604 -18.39 8.51 5.59
N GLN A 605 -19.41 9.30 5.29
CA GLN A 605 -20.66 9.24 6.06
C GLN A 605 -21.53 7.99 5.77
N LEU A 606 -21.23 7.22 4.70
CA LEU A 606 -22.11 6.18 4.14
C LEU A 606 -21.44 4.82 3.93
N GLY A 607 -20.11 4.74 3.94
CA GLY A 607 -19.41 3.47 3.82
C GLY A 607 -17.94 3.51 4.19
N VAL A 608 -17.36 2.30 4.26
CA VAL A 608 -15.93 2.06 4.20
C VAL A 608 -15.57 1.60 2.79
N GLN A 609 -14.46 2.11 2.27
CA GLN A 609 -13.86 1.61 1.02
C GLN A 609 -12.40 1.26 1.26
N VAL A 610 -11.93 0.23 0.58
CA VAL A 610 -10.50 -0.01 0.35
C VAL A 610 -10.22 0.43 -1.08
N LEU A 611 -9.22 1.29 -1.24
CA LEU A 611 -8.82 1.88 -2.51
C LEU A 611 -7.40 1.44 -2.85
N HIS A 612 -7.16 1.11 -4.11
CA HIS A 612 -5.82 0.88 -4.63
C HIS A 612 -4.94 2.12 -4.41
N GLY A 613 -3.76 1.94 -3.80
CA GLY A 613 -2.90 3.05 -3.38
C GLY A 613 -2.52 4.01 -4.51
N ALA A 614 -2.03 3.49 -5.63
CA ALA A 614 -1.56 4.30 -6.76
C ALA A 614 -2.66 4.94 -7.62
N THR A 615 -3.89 4.41 -7.60
CA THR A 615 -4.93 4.77 -8.60
C THR A 615 -6.20 5.35 -7.99
N GLY A 616 -6.48 5.05 -6.73
CA GLY A 616 -7.74 5.42 -6.07
C GLY A 616 -8.95 4.60 -6.54
N GLU A 617 -8.74 3.53 -7.32
CA GLU A 617 -9.80 2.59 -7.70
C GLU A 617 -10.33 1.85 -6.45
N SER A 618 -11.64 1.68 -6.34
CA SER A 618 -12.23 0.96 -5.21
C SER A 618 -12.13 -0.54 -5.40
N LEU A 619 -11.44 -1.22 -4.49
CA LEU A 619 -11.25 -2.67 -4.47
C LEU A 619 -12.26 -3.38 -3.57
N LEU A 620 -12.70 -2.70 -2.51
CA LEU A 620 -13.74 -3.13 -1.59
C LEU A 620 -14.65 -1.95 -1.24
N SER A 621 -15.94 -2.24 -1.02
CA SER A 621 -16.89 -1.29 -0.46
C SER A 621 -17.88 -1.99 0.47
N VAL A 622 -17.99 -1.51 1.70
CA VAL A 622 -18.96 -2.00 2.69
C VAL A 622 -19.78 -0.83 3.23
N ALA A 623 -21.11 -0.98 3.23
CA ALA A 623 -22.00 0.04 3.78
C ALA A 623 -21.73 0.21 5.29
N ASN A 624 -21.55 1.43 5.77
CA ASN A 624 -21.31 1.75 7.18
C ASN A 624 -21.71 3.21 7.45
N SER A 625 -22.29 3.56 8.59
CA SER A 625 -22.63 4.96 8.87
C SER A 625 -21.80 5.55 9.98
N SER A 626 -21.40 6.80 9.77
CA SER A 626 -20.88 7.67 10.82
C SER A 626 -21.24 9.12 10.51
N ALA A 627 -21.55 9.89 11.54
CA ALA A 627 -21.62 11.35 11.45
C ALA A 627 -20.24 12.01 11.37
N THR A 628 -19.17 11.19 11.38
CA THR A 628 -17.75 11.50 11.20
C THR A 628 -17.16 12.46 12.24
N LEU A 629 -15.97 12.11 12.71
CA LEU A 629 -15.05 12.99 13.42
C LEU A 629 -13.67 12.86 12.80
N TRP A 630 -12.87 11.94 13.33
CA TRP A 630 -11.49 11.65 12.96
C TRP A 630 -11.14 10.21 13.34
N GLU A 631 -12.16 9.37 13.45
CA GLU A 631 -12.02 7.93 13.44
C GLU A 631 -11.55 7.45 12.06
N TYR A 632 -10.92 6.28 12.04
CA TYR A 632 -10.59 5.57 10.81
C TYR A 632 -10.68 4.07 11.06
N PRO A 633 -11.02 3.26 10.05
CA PRO A 633 -10.96 1.80 10.15
C PRO A 633 -9.53 1.34 10.39
N ILE A 634 -9.34 0.21 11.06
CA ILE A 634 -8.02 -0.39 11.29
C ILE A 634 -8.06 -1.86 10.86
N LEU A 635 -6.91 -2.40 10.47
CA LEU A 635 -6.75 -3.82 10.23
C LEU A 635 -5.85 -4.42 11.30
N VAL A 636 -6.28 -5.51 11.94
CA VAL A 636 -5.50 -6.19 12.97
C VAL A 636 -5.71 -7.69 12.82
N ASP A 637 -4.63 -8.47 12.88
CA ASP A 637 -4.70 -9.92 13.03
C ASP A 637 -5.07 -10.25 14.48
N LEU A 638 -6.36 -10.49 14.73
CA LEU A 638 -6.86 -10.68 16.09
C LEU A 638 -6.36 -12.04 16.62
N GLU A 639 -6.54 -13.11 15.85
CA GLU A 639 -6.20 -14.49 16.22
C GLU A 639 -4.70 -14.80 16.23
N GLY A 640 -3.90 -14.12 15.41
CA GLY A 640 -2.51 -14.46 15.19
C GLY A 640 -2.29 -15.59 14.20
N ASP A 641 -3.21 -15.75 13.26
CA ASP A 641 -3.18 -16.82 12.26
C ASP A 641 -2.70 -16.34 10.87
N ASP A 642 -2.14 -15.13 10.81
CA ASP A 642 -1.72 -14.45 9.56
C ASP A 642 -2.90 -14.20 8.61
N ASN A 643 -4.09 -13.98 9.17
CA ASN A 643 -5.28 -13.57 8.43
C ASN A 643 -6.07 -12.52 9.22
N ALA A 644 -5.83 -11.26 8.87
CA ALA A 644 -6.32 -10.12 9.62
C ALA A 644 -7.82 -9.83 9.47
N GLU A 645 -8.31 -9.01 10.40
CA GLU A 645 -9.66 -8.48 10.39
C GLU A 645 -9.72 -6.96 10.24
N LEU A 646 -10.70 -6.51 9.44
CA LEU A 646 -11.05 -5.11 9.29
C LEU A 646 -12.06 -4.70 10.37
N ILE A 647 -11.65 -3.76 11.21
CA ILE A 647 -12.43 -3.25 12.34
C ILE A 647 -12.99 -1.87 11.98
N VAL A 648 -14.31 -1.74 12.06
CA VAL A 648 -15.05 -0.55 11.66
C VAL A 648 -15.98 -0.13 12.79
N VAL A 649 -15.95 1.16 13.15
CA VAL A 649 -16.89 1.75 14.11
C VAL A 649 -18.04 2.46 13.39
N SER A 650 -19.19 2.54 14.05
CA SER A 650 -20.40 3.10 13.45
C SER A 650 -21.27 3.86 14.46
N ASN A 651 -22.04 4.82 13.94
CA ASN A 651 -23.12 5.48 14.66
C ASN A 651 -24.29 5.77 13.71
N ASP A 652 -25.50 5.81 14.29
CA ASP A 652 -26.77 6.01 13.59
C ASP A 652 -27.62 7.14 14.19
N TYR A 653 -27.04 7.97 15.06
CA TYR A 653 -27.78 9.05 15.74
C TYR A 653 -28.19 10.20 14.79
N ASP A 654 -27.47 10.41 13.68
CA ASP A 654 -27.80 11.42 12.69
C ASP A 654 -28.72 10.83 11.62
N SER A 655 -29.92 11.38 11.46
CA SER A 655 -30.92 10.86 10.52
C SER A 655 -30.49 10.84 9.05
N ARG A 656 -29.41 11.54 8.69
CA ARG A 656 -28.83 11.52 7.34
C ARG A 656 -27.99 10.27 7.09
N PHE A 657 -27.43 9.68 8.16
CA PHE A 657 -26.42 8.62 8.14
C PHE A 657 -26.71 7.61 9.26
N ASN A 658 -27.65 6.68 9.03
CA ASN A 658 -28.23 5.87 10.11
C ASN A 658 -28.39 4.38 9.77
N THR A 659 -27.40 3.80 9.09
CA THR A 659 -27.48 2.40 8.64
C THR A 659 -26.95 1.42 9.70
N HIS A 660 -25.93 1.81 10.47
CA HIS A 660 -25.25 0.94 11.44
C HIS A 660 -24.85 1.72 12.70
N ARG A 661 -24.67 1.00 13.81
CA ARG A 661 -24.12 1.52 15.07
C ARG A 661 -23.18 0.49 15.69
N GLY A 662 -22.28 0.94 16.55
CA GLY A 662 -21.41 0.09 17.34
C GLY A 662 -20.11 -0.26 16.61
N VAL A 663 -19.74 -1.54 16.60
CA VAL A 663 -18.47 -2.05 16.02
C VAL A 663 -18.77 -3.25 15.12
N ARG A 664 -18.20 -3.24 13.93
CA ARG A 664 -18.32 -4.33 12.95
C ARG A 664 -16.92 -4.80 12.59
N VAL A 665 -16.74 -6.11 12.63
CA VAL A 665 -15.48 -6.75 12.27
C VAL A 665 -15.73 -7.64 11.08
N PHE A 666 -14.86 -7.49 10.09
CA PHE A 666 -14.93 -8.24 8.84
C PHE A 666 -13.64 -9.02 8.64
N GLU A 667 -13.78 -10.18 8.01
CA GLU A 667 -12.67 -11.04 7.63
C GLU A 667 -12.64 -11.19 6.11
N SER A 668 -11.51 -11.67 5.59
CA SER A 668 -11.42 -12.03 4.17
C SER A 668 -12.41 -13.14 3.82
N ASN A 669 -13.09 -13.01 2.68
CA ASN A 669 -13.84 -14.07 2.03
C ASN A 669 -13.14 -14.46 0.73
N GLY A 670 -11.90 -14.93 0.85
CA GLY A 670 -11.03 -15.22 -0.29
C GLY A 670 -9.58 -15.39 0.16
N ASN A 671 -8.68 -14.59 -0.39
CA ASN A 671 -7.26 -14.60 -0.02
C ASN A 671 -7.05 -13.99 1.36
N GLN A 672 -6.22 -14.63 2.19
CA GLN A 672 -5.90 -14.14 3.53
C GLN A 672 -5.28 -12.73 3.48
N TRP A 673 -5.63 -11.90 4.47
CA TRP A 673 -5.04 -10.58 4.67
C TRP A 673 -3.81 -10.71 5.58
N LYS A 674 -2.65 -10.94 4.98
CA LYS A 674 -1.43 -11.37 5.66
C LYS A 674 -0.60 -10.23 6.22
N ASN A 675 0.33 -10.55 7.12
CA ASN A 675 1.32 -9.62 7.66
C ASN A 675 0.71 -8.37 8.35
N ALA A 676 -0.48 -8.48 8.91
CA ALA A 676 -1.02 -7.40 9.72
C ALA A 676 -0.43 -7.41 11.13
N THR A 677 -0.40 -6.24 11.76
CA THR A 677 -0.14 -6.13 13.20
C THR A 677 -1.18 -6.90 14.03
N ARG A 678 -0.77 -7.42 15.18
CA ARG A 678 -1.61 -8.00 16.25
C ARG A 678 -2.15 -6.95 17.22
N ILE A 679 -1.65 -5.71 17.12
CA ILE A 679 -1.92 -4.65 18.08
C ILE A 679 -2.12 -3.31 17.38
N TRP A 680 -3.09 -2.52 17.87
CA TRP A 680 -3.27 -1.12 17.47
C TRP A 680 -3.43 -0.28 18.73
N ASN A 681 -2.31 0.17 19.28
CA ASN A 681 -2.27 0.55 20.68
C ASN A 681 -2.73 2.00 20.96
N GLN A 682 -2.71 2.87 19.94
CA GLN A 682 -3.07 4.29 20.05
C GLN A 682 -3.46 4.90 18.68
N HIS A 683 -4.05 6.09 18.66
CA HIS A 683 -4.46 6.79 17.41
C HIS A 683 -3.30 7.21 16.49
N SER A 684 -2.12 7.36 17.04
CA SER A 684 -0.88 7.64 16.30
C SER A 684 0.00 6.39 16.24
N TYR A 685 -0.59 5.25 15.85
CA TYR A 685 0.12 3.99 15.69
C TYR A 685 1.15 4.07 14.54
N HIS A 686 2.37 3.58 14.80
CA HIS A 686 3.47 3.58 13.82
C HIS A 686 4.46 2.41 14.04
N GLN A 687 3.97 1.30 14.61
CA GLN A 687 4.66 0.03 14.81
C GLN A 687 5.82 0.07 15.81
N THR A 688 6.81 0.94 15.63
CA THR A 688 8.00 1.00 16.51
C THR A 688 7.68 1.43 17.94
N ASN A 689 6.51 2.05 18.16
CA ASN A 689 6.10 2.57 19.46
C ASN A 689 5.53 1.50 20.40
N ILE A 690 5.29 0.29 19.90
CA ILE A 690 4.68 -0.79 20.68
C ILE A 690 5.11 -2.15 20.14
N THR A 691 5.41 -3.08 21.05
CA THR A 691 5.60 -4.49 20.68
C THR A 691 4.26 -5.19 20.48
N GLN A 692 4.26 -6.33 19.77
CA GLN A 692 3.04 -7.07 19.46
C GLN A 692 2.32 -7.64 20.71
N ASP A 693 3.05 -7.80 21.82
CA ASP A 693 2.55 -8.18 23.15
C ASP A 693 2.18 -6.98 24.03
N GLY A 694 2.26 -5.75 23.51
CA GLY A 694 1.77 -4.55 24.20
C GLY A 694 2.78 -3.85 25.11
N LYS A 695 4.04 -4.29 25.13
CA LYS A 695 5.12 -3.60 25.84
C LYS A 695 5.60 -2.36 25.08
N ILE A 696 5.79 -1.26 25.80
CA ILE A 696 6.39 -0.04 25.28
C ILE A 696 7.92 -0.20 25.24
N PRO A 697 8.57 0.04 24.09
CA PRO A 697 10.03 0.00 24.02
C PRO A 697 10.65 1.14 24.83
N GLN A 698 11.56 0.79 25.75
CA GLN A 698 12.40 1.78 26.44
C GLN A 698 13.26 2.60 25.45
N TYR A 699 13.73 1.93 24.39
CA TYR A 699 14.49 2.54 23.30
C TYR A 699 13.74 2.30 22.00
N GLU A 700 12.77 3.17 21.71
CA GLU A 700 12.09 3.15 20.42
C GLU A 700 13.08 3.43 19.28
N MET A 701 13.04 2.57 18.26
CA MET A 701 13.80 2.77 17.03
C MET A 701 13.06 3.76 16.11
N PRO A 702 13.76 4.54 15.28
CA PRO A 702 13.12 5.50 14.39
C PRO A 702 12.25 4.82 13.34
N SER A 703 10.92 4.99 13.38
CA SER A 703 9.99 4.36 12.43
C SER A 703 10.30 4.70 10.98
N TRP A 704 10.70 5.94 10.69
CA TRP A 704 11.04 6.41 9.35
C TRP A 704 12.26 5.73 8.72
N LEU A 705 13.11 5.07 9.53
CA LEU A 705 14.25 4.30 9.03
C LEU A 705 13.98 2.79 8.98
N LEU A 706 12.84 2.33 9.48
CA LEU A 706 12.48 0.92 9.56
C LEU A 706 11.33 0.60 8.62
N ASN A 707 10.10 0.76 9.09
CA ASN A 707 8.90 0.54 8.28
C ASN A 707 8.63 1.73 7.35
N ASN A 708 9.05 2.94 7.73
CA ASN A 708 8.78 4.21 7.06
C ASN A 708 7.29 4.45 6.75
N THR A 709 6.42 4.00 7.67
CA THR A 709 4.96 4.16 7.57
C THR A 709 4.37 4.76 8.84
N TYR A 710 3.19 5.35 8.71
CA TYR A 710 2.41 5.91 9.80
C TYR A 710 0.91 5.62 9.59
N ARG A 711 0.26 5.02 10.58
CA ARG A 711 -1.11 4.46 10.48
C ARG A 711 -1.27 3.42 9.36
N SER A 712 -0.23 2.60 9.14
CA SER A 712 -0.29 1.39 8.34
C SER A 712 -0.34 0.15 9.26
N SER A 713 -1.17 -0.81 8.87
CA SER A 713 -1.29 -2.11 9.54
C SER A 713 -0.28 -3.14 9.01
N THR A 714 0.35 -2.89 7.86
CA THR A 714 1.29 -3.79 7.18
C THR A 714 2.61 -3.85 7.95
N LEU A 715 2.94 -4.99 8.55
CA LEU A 715 4.24 -5.20 9.18
C LEU A 715 5.33 -5.25 8.11
N ARG A 716 6.38 -4.44 8.28
CA ARG A 716 7.53 -4.33 7.37
C ARG A 716 8.86 -4.53 8.10
#